data_AF-A0A4P2Q9B5-F1
#
_entry.id   AF-A0A4P2Q9B5-F1
#
_cell.length_a   1.000
_cell.length_b   1.000
_cell.length_c   1.000
_cell.angle_alpha   90.00
_cell.angle_beta   90.00
_cell.angle_gamma   90.00
#
_symmetry.space_group_name_H-M   'P 1'
#
loop_
_entity.id
_entity.type
_entity.pdbx_description
1 polymer ?
#
loop_
_entity_poly.entity_id
_entity_poly.type
_entity_poly.pdbx_seq_one_letter_code
_entity_poly.pdbx_strand_id
1 'polypeptide(L)'
;MSRSTCAALRDRSAAAFQQLVALVTALAVLAPSFAWAGTPYSLSWERTAFSASCERAYLVGHQFFRVNDTPLTTVEVPEALVDLPDGSEMNRSETEFDSVLLRIGTNNLHFDVQHAAGNDWCSDTHEVVNLVSAPLGLNKPLFDVRRRGAKFSGDTRINLGLAEINPPLARDIAILEATVAELRKALVRNAARIADLRERMDLLQQLDTELHDLVTRPLDEISRTDLDAILDRYQDVVDAETRAAMEQLVDDLKQSVRDLEGELGRLIDEFGAQADEVADLATQTARAEGWDPDDPQAYALGESDVPWVEVPDIAEVPGAFEAGRDPYAAYADAVIAALEEDVSGGVVVARADFVATVRAWRANSVALEIALRDRMGVSIAETNAFLNAQNRVTAYVRRFMDASDWFIDTPVPPDLRAQVDLVLKPRFDALADQIKDSLNQWTGEALDLEQTQLYQTISAFAAAVSTVGEGFVAYGEVLQTIVHATTRIGVGFVPVVGPALDLCEAVTGKEWCLPAGRALSDEERIFSGLGFGLAAVGPGWRAIKGAGGMTPGAVRVAGEIAEVDEVIFQGLKLRRLSWYKGLLKGAVTTRTLNPFEKTAAKFLSRDGRALLGVGDDGVRAVLWRKLSADARAELSAPDFLTVSARDKLILSEAKGGFNVNGNDVIGQLSSGMEGVRRHGLVGDVEEVQLLMERGGKFGGTQYVAQDGYLFDTQKGKRATLKGFNMLIKVIRL
;
A
#
# COMPACT_ATOMS: atom_id res chain seq x y z
N MET A 1 2.06 -5.69 0.97
CA MET A 1 2.84 -6.92 0.68
C MET A 1 4.19 -6.55 0.06
N SER A 2 5.23 -6.29 0.87
CA SER A 2 6.60 -6.03 0.35
C SER A 2 7.72 -6.43 1.34
N ARG A 3 7.39 -7.21 2.39
CA ARG A 3 8.39 -7.69 3.35
C ARG A 3 8.95 -9.09 3.03
N SER A 4 8.36 -9.81 2.07
CA SER A 4 8.76 -11.19 1.74
C SER A 4 9.91 -11.27 0.70
N THR A 5 9.98 -10.33 -0.23
CA THR A 5 10.92 -10.42 -1.36
C THR A 5 12.35 -10.01 -1.00
N CYS A 6 12.53 -9.14 0.01
CA CYS A 6 13.86 -8.64 0.40
C CYS A 6 14.64 -9.64 1.29
N ALA A 7 13.94 -10.40 2.14
CA ALA A 7 14.55 -11.49 2.91
C ALA A 7 15.01 -12.64 1.99
N ALA A 8 14.19 -13.00 0.99
CA ALA A 8 14.52 -14.05 0.04
C ALA A 8 15.73 -13.75 -0.86
N LEU A 9 16.08 -12.46 -1.10
CA LEU A 9 17.25 -12.06 -1.88
C LEU A 9 18.55 -12.01 -1.04
N ARG A 10 18.47 -11.73 0.26
CA ARG A 10 19.62 -11.81 1.18
C ARG A 10 20.03 -13.26 1.49
N ASP A 11 19.06 -14.16 1.66
CA ASP A 11 19.36 -15.58 1.89
C ASP A 11 19.90 -16.28 0.63
N ARG A 12 19.44 -15.87 -0.56
CA ARG A 12 19.95 -16.39 -1.84
C ARG A 12 21.38 -15.96 -2.15
N SER A 13 21.81 -14.78 -1.70
CA SER A 13 23.17 -14.27 -1.92
C SER A 13 24.19 -14.87 -0.94
N ALA A 14 23.80 -15.11 0.32
CA ALA A 14 24.63 -15.85 1.27
C ALA A 14 24.77 -17.34 0.89
N ALA A 15 23.69 -17.98 0.45
CA ALA A 15 23.71 -19.37 -0.03
C ALA A 15 24.51 -19.52 -1.34
N ALA A 16 24.40 -18.56 -2.27
CA ALA A 16 25.20 -18.56 -3.49
C ALA A 16 26.70 -18.35 -3.19
N PHE A 17 27.05 -17.50 -2.23
CA PHE A 17 28.45 -17.27 -1.83
C PHE A 17 29.04 -18.48 -1.08
N GLN A 18 28.27 -19.14 -0.20
CA GLN A 18 28.69 -20.39 0.43
C GLN A 18 28.80 -21.55 -0.58
N GLN A 19 27.92 -21.61 -1.58
CA GLN A 19 28.05 -22.57 -2.68
C GLN A 19 29.27 -22.28 -3.54
N LEU A 20 29.61 -21.01 -3.81
CA LEU A 20 30.79 -20.64 -4.61
C LEU A 20 32.09 -20.93 -3.85
N VAL A 21 32.15 -20.66 -2.54
CA VAL A 21 33.28 -21.05 -1.68
C VAL A 21 33.39 -22.57 -1.59
N ALA A 22 32.29 -23.29 -1.39
CA ALA A 22 32.29 -24.75 -1.40
C ALA A 22 32.69 -25.34 -2.76
N LEU A 23 32.29 -24.70 -3.88
CA LEU A 23 32.65 -25.13 -5.23
C LEU A 23 34.13 -24.86 -5.52
N VAL A 24 34.69 -23.72 -5.09
CA VAL A 24 36.12 -23.41 -5.22
C VAL A 24 36.97 -24.31 -4.31
N THR A 25 36.49 -24.61 -3.11
CA THR A 25 37.16 -25.56 -2.19
C THR A 25 37.06 -26.99 -2.73
N ALA A 26 35.92 -27.38 -3.31
CA ALA A 26 35.75 -28.68 -3.97
C ALA A 26 36.57 -28.77 -5.27
N LEU A 27 36.67 -27.70 -6.07
CA LEU A 27 37.54 -27.64 -7.25
C LEU A 27 39.03 -27.65 -6.88
N ALA A 28 39.41 -27.09 -5.74
CA ALA A 28 40.77 -27.19 -5.20
C ALA A 28 41.09 -28.59 -4.65
N VAL A 29 40.08 -29.34 -4.19
CA VAL A 29 40.20 -30.73 -3.72
C VAL A 29 40.04 -31.77 -4.84
N LEU A 30 39.35 -31.42 -5.93
CA LEU A 30 39.03 -32.30 -7.07
C LEU A 30 39.84 -32.01 -8.34
N ALA A 31 40.71 -30.99 -8.34
CA ALA A 31 41.72 -30.87 -9.38
C ALA A 31 42.59 -32.14 -9.33
N PRO A 32 42.63 -32.95 -10.40
CA PRO A 32 43.44 -34.15 -10.40
C PRO A 32 44.87 -33.74 -10.08
N SER A 33 45.43 -34.37 -9.05
CA SER A 33 46.86 -34.38 -8.77
C SER A 33 47.57 -35.02 -9.97
N PHE A 34 47.70 -34.26 -11.04
CA PHE A 34 48.73 -34.48 -12.04
C PHE A 34 50.05 -34.53 -11.28
N ALA A 35 50.86 -35.54 -11.57
CA ALA A 35 52.14 -35.76 -10.95
C ALA A 35 53.01 -34.49 -11.03
N TRP A 36 53.17 -33.78 -9.92
CA TRP A 36 54.29 -32.87 -9.74
C TRP A 36 55.43 -33.76 -9.26
N ALA A 37 56.40 -34.02 -10.14
CA ALA A 37 57.72 -34.46 -9.70
C ALA A 37 58.13 -33.51 -8.57
N GLY A 38 58.48 -34.05 -7.41
CA GLY A 38 58.89 -33.20 -6.30
C GLY A 38 60.23 -32.55 -6.61
N THR A 39 60.63 -31.63 -5.73
CA THR A 39 61.87 -30.87 -5.93
C THR A 39 63.05 -31.85 -6.03
N PRO A 40 63.86 -31.82 -7.10
CA PRO A 40 64.98 -32.74 -7.23
C PRO A 40 66.09 -32.37 -6.24
N TYR A 41 66.65 -33.41 -5.63
CA TYR A 41 67.77 -33.36 -4.71
C TYR A 41 68.86 -34.33 -5.16
N SER A 42 70.10 -34.05 -4.77
CA SER A 42 71.18 -35.01 -4.89
C SER A 42 72.08 -34.99 -3.66
N LEU A 43 72.69 -36.13 -3.34
CA LEU A 43 73.85 -36.15 -2.44
C LEU A 43 75.08 -36.14 -3.33
N SER A 44 75.81 -35.04 -3.29
CA SER A 44 77.09 -34.91 -3.99
C SER A 44 78.19 -35.35 -3.06
N TRP A 45 78.92 -36.39 -3.45
CA TRP A 45 80.02 -36.97 -2.70
C TRP A 45 81.34 -36.77 -3.45
N GLU A 46 82.25 -36.03 -2.85
CA GLU A 46 83.63 -35.90 -3.28
C GLU A 46 84.52 -36.77 -2.39
N ARG A 47 85.34 -37.60 -3.03
CA ARG A 47 86.27 -38.51 -2.36
C ARG A 47 87.68 -38.20 -2.82
N THR A 48 88.56 -37.92 -1.87
CA THR A 48 90.01 -37.82 -2.12
C THR A 48 90.72 -39.01 -1.48
N ALA A 49 91.38 -39.84 -2.26
CA ALA A 49 92.30 -40.86 -1.79
C ALA A 49 93.71 -40.28 -1.73
N PHE A 50 94.30 -40.20 -0.53
CA PHE A 50 95.63 -39.63 -0.38
C PHE A 50 96.71 -40.57 -0.94
N SER A 51 97.86 -40.04 -1.32
CA SER A 51 98.99 -40.82 -1.87
C SER A 51 99.50 -41.97 -0.99
N ALA A 52 99.19 -41.96 0.31
CA ALA A 52 99.49 -43.05 1.24
C ALA A 52 98.48 -44.20 1.19
N SER A 53 97.34 -44.03 0.51
CA SER A 53 96.31 -45.05 0.34
C SER A 53 96.70 -46.00 -0.79
N CYS A 54 96.45 -47.30 -0.61
CA CYS A 54 96.48 -48.26 -1.72
C CYS A 54 95.13 -48.43 -2.42
N GLU A 55 94.10 -47.70 -1.97
CA GLU A 55 92.83 -47.58 -2.68
C GLU A 55 92.88 -46.42 -3.66
N ARG A 56 92.24 -46.61 -4.81
CA ARG A 56 92.00 -45.55 -5.77
C ARG A 56 90.70 -44.83 -5.45
N ALA A 57 90.48 -43.68 -6.06
CA ALA A 57 89.28 -42.87 -5.82
C ALA A 57 87.98 -43.41 -6.49
N TYR A 58 87.97 -44.64 -7.01
CA TYR A 58 86.77 -45.26 -7.60
C TYR A 58 85.90 -46.01 -6.58
N LEU A 59 84.62 -46.21 -6.92
CA LEU A 59 83.62 -46.91 -6.11
C LEU A 59 83.56 -48.41 -6.41
N VAL A 60 83.35 -49.21 -5.35
CA VAL A 60 82.98 -50.63 -5.45
C VAL A 60 81.69 -50.85 -4.68
N GLY A 61 80.58 -50.95 -5.40
CA GLY A 61 79.22 -51.01 -4.83
C GLY A 61 78.33 -49.89 -5.35
N HIS A 62 77.05 -49.91 -4.97
CA HIS A 62 76.05 -49.00 -5.54
C HIS A 62 75.12 -48.32 -4.52
N GLN A 63 75.14 -48.69 -3.23
CA GLN A 63 74.19 -48.16 -2.24
C GLN A 63 74.91 -47.68 -0.96
N PHE A 64 75.49 -46.48 -1.02
CA PHE A 64 76.25 -45.91 0.09
C PHE A 64 75.42 -44.99 0.99
N PHE A 65 74.26 -44.53 0.50
CA PHE A 65 73.43 -43.56 1.22
C PHE A 65 72.04 -44.09 1.51
N ARG A 66 71.48 -43.67 2.65
CA ARG A 66 70.04 -43.79 2.93
C ARG A 66 69.47 -42.46 3.37
N VAL A 67 68.31 -42.09 2.83
CA VAL A 67 67.54 -40.91 3.26
C VAL A 67 66.24 -41.41 3.87
N ASN A 68 66.02 -41.11 5.15
CA ASN A 68 64.85 -41.57 5.92
C ASN A 68 64.57 -43.06 5.69
N ASP A 69 65.59 -43.89 5.88
CA ASP A 69 65.59 -45.36 5.72
C ASP A 69 65.44 -45.88 4.28
N THR A 70 65.35 -45.01 3.28
CA THR A 70 65.31 -45.40 1.87
C THR A 70 66.73 -45.45 1.29
N PRO A 71 67.23 -46.61 0.84
CA PRO A 71 68.55 -46.72 0.24
C PRO A 71 68.57 -46.08 -1.15
N LEU A 72 69.63 -45.33 -1.44
CA LEU A 72 69.82 -44.62 -2.70
C LEU A 72 70.97 -45.20 -3.51
N THR A 73 70.80 -45.24 -4.82
CA THR A 73 71.84 -45.71 -5.74
C THR A 73 72.82 -44.58 -6.06
N THR A 74 74.10 -44.79 -5.78
CA THR A 74 75.19 -43.85 -6.06
C THR A 74 75.88 -44.22 -7.37
N VAL A 75 76.12 -43.20 -8.20
CA VAL A 75 76.82 -43.32 -9.47
C VAL A 75 78.02 -42.38 -9.50
N GLU A 76 79.09 -42.78 -10.17
CA GLU A 76 80.23 -41.89 -10.41
C GLU A 76 79.88 -40.86 -11.48
N VAL A 77 80.32 -39.62 -11.26
CA VAL A 77 80.18 -38.57 -12.25
C VAL A 77 81.22 -38.81 -13.35
N PRO A 78 80.82 -38.96 -14.63
CA PRO A 78 81.78 -39.18 -15.71
C PRO A 78 82.87 -38.10 -15.78
N GLU A 79 84.11 -38.51 -16.03
CA GLU A 79 85.29 -37.64 -16.17
C GLU A 79 85.66 -36.82 -14.91
N ALA A 80 85.07 -37.12 -13.74
CA ALA A 80 85.36 -36.41 -12.50
C ALA A 80 86.63 -36.88 -11.77
N LEU A 81 87.27 -37.96 -12.23
CA LEU A 81 88.51 -38.48 -11.65
C LEU A 81 89.71 -37.59 -12.04
N VAL A 82 90.43 -37.11 -11.05
CA VAL A 82 91.59 -36.22 -11.21
C VAL A 82 92.76 -36.73 -10.37
N ASP A 83 93.93 -36.89 -11.00
CA ASP A 83 95.20 -37.12 -10.31
C ASP A 83 95.78 -35.77 -9.86
N LEU A 84 96.04 -35.63 -8.55
CA LEU A 84 96.59 -34.42 -7.97
C LEU A 84 98.14 -34.45 -7.95
N PRO A 85 98.82 -33.29 -7.97
CA PRO A 85 100.29 -33.21 -8.02
C PRO A 85 101.01 -33.85 -6.82
N ASP A 86 100.32 -34.03 -5.70
CA ASP A 86 100.83 -34.67 -4.48
C ASP A 86 100.70 -36.21 -4.50
N GLY A 87 100.24 -36.77 -5.63
CA GLY A 87 100.00 -38.19 -5.84
C GLY A 87 98.66 -38.69 -5.28
N SER A 88 97.81 -37.80 -4.78
CA SER A 88 96.45 -38.14 -4.35
C SER A 88 95.51 -38.24 -5.56
N GLU A 89 94.46 -39.05 -5.47
CA GLU A 89 93.41 -39.14 -6.50
C GLU A 89 92.10 -38.56 -5.94
N MET A 90 91.40 -37.73 -6.71
CA MET A 90 90.09 -37.19 -6.35
C MET A 90 89.03 -37.66 -7.35
N ASN A 91 87.87 -38.06 -6.88
CA ASN A 91 86.73 -38.38 -7.74
C ASN A 91 85.42 -37.84 -7.15
N ARG A 92 84.40 -37.68 -8.00
CA ARG A 92 83.07 -37.24 -7.60
C ARG A 92 82.03 -38.29 -7.96
N SER A 93 81.10 -38.49 -7.03
CA SER A 93 79.95 -39.34 -7.19
C SER A 93 78.70 -38.60 -6.74
N GLU A 94 77.54 -39.02 -7.25
CA GLU A 94 76.27 -38.45 -6.87
C GLU A 94 75.18 -39.51 -6.74
N THR A 95 74.16 -39.17 -5.95
CA THR A 95 72.92 -39.91 -5.93
C THR A 95 71.76 -38.95 -5.99
N GLU A 96 70.95 -39.05 -7.05
CA GLU A 96 69.77 -38.22 -7.23
C GLU A 96 68.56 -38.87 -6.57
N PHE A 97 67.72 -38.04 -5.96
CA PHE A 97 66.45 -38.44 -5.37
C PHE A 97 65.48 -37.28 -5.33
N ASP A 98 64.21 -37.60 -5.14
CA ASP A 98 63.15 -36.60 -5.08
C ASP A 98 62.88 -36.18 -3.62
N SER A 99 62.54 -34.91 -3.42
CA SER A 99 61.99 -34.36 -2.17
C SER A 99 60.88 -35.17 -1.51
N VAL A 100 60.19 -36.07 -2.23
CA VAL A 100 59.22 -37.02 -1.66
C VAL A 100 59.84 -37.92 -0.57
N LEU A 101 61.16 -38.17 -0.62
CA LEU A 101 61.87 -38.89 0.44
C LEU A 101 62.19 -38.03 1.67
N LEU A 102 61.97 -36.71 1.57
CA LEU A 102 62.20 -35.73 2.63
C LEU A 102 60.89 -35.38 3.33
N ARG A 103 61.00 -34.99 4.59
CA ARG A 103 59.90 -34.57 5.47
C ARG A 103 60.15 -33.16 5.96
N ILE A 104 59.09 -32.39 6.13
CA ILE A 104 59.18 -31.06 6.76
C ILE A 104 59.69 -31.25 8.19
N GLY A 105 60.72 -30.48 8.55
CA GLY A 105 61.48 -30.66 9.78
C GLY A 105 62.65 -31.62 9.57
N THR A 106 62.84 -32.53 10.52
CA THR A 106 64.07 -33.34 10.62
C THR A 106 64.08 -34.51 9.65
N ASN A 107 65.19 -34.65 8.92
CA ASN A 107 65.48 -35.75 8.01
C ASN A 107 66.77 -36.45 8.45
N ASN A 108 66.77 -37.77 8.47
CA ASN A 108 67.94 -38.58 8.80
C ASN A 108 68.64 -39.01 7.50
N LEU A 109 69.93 -38.77 7.41
CA LEU A 109 70.76 -39.20 6.30
C LEU A 109 71.87 -40.10 6.84
N HIS A 110 71.93 -41.31 6.31
CA HIS A 110 72.92 -42.31 6.65
C HIS A 110 73.93 -42.42 5.52
N PHE A 111 75.22 -42.47 5.87
CA PHE A 111 76.31 -42.76 4.95
C PHE A 111 77.08 -43.98 5.45
N ASP A 112 77.16 -45.02 4.62
CA ASP A 112 77.93 -46.24 4.88
C ASP A 112 78.87 -46.49 3.69
N VAL A 113 80.16 -46.52 3.94
CA VAL A 113 81.19 -46.81 2.94
C VAL A 113 82.15 -47.86 3.46
N GLN A 114 82.40 -48.87 2.65
CA GLN A 114 83.32 -49.97 2.96
C GLN A 114 84.08 -50.38 1.71
N HIS A 115 85.38 -50.64 1.84
CA HIS A 115 86.16 -51.19 0.74
C HIS A 115 86.15 -52.72 0.72
N ALA A 116 86.15 -53.31 -0.49
CA ALA A 116 85.98 -54.74 -0.72
C ALA A 116 87.11 -55.64 -0.17
N ALA A 117 88.32 -55.09 0.05
CA ALA A 117 89.48 -55.86 0.52
C ALA A 117 89.58 -56.01 2.05
N GLY A 118 88.82 -55.22 2.83
CA GLY A 118 88.68 -55.39 4.29
C GLY A 118 89.89 -55.08 5.18
N ASN A 119 90.99 -54.52 4.66
CA ASN A 119 92.21 -54.24 5.43
C ASN A 119 92.31 -52.76 5.85
N ASP A 120 92.39 -52.48 7.16
CA ASP A 120 92.35 -51.11 7.71
C ASP A 120 93.55 -50.23 7.34
N TRP A 121 94.70 -50.83 7.05
CA TRP A 121 95.92 -50.07 6.75
C TRP A 121 95.96 -49.46 5.35
N CYS A 122 95.03 -49.85 4.45
CA CYS A 122 95.07 -49.50 3.03
C CYS A 122 94.34 -48.20 2.66
N SER A 123 93.43 -47.73 3.51
CA SER A 123 92.54 -46.62 3.20
C SER A 123 92.91 -45.37 4.04
N ASP A 124 93.41 -44.32 3.39
CA ASP A 124 93.47 -42.94 3.94
C ASP A 124 92.75 -42.04 2.93
N THR A 125 91.48 -41.74 3.21
CA THR A 125 90.61 -40.98 2.31
C THR A 125 89.96 -39.81 3.03
N HIS A 126 89.52 -38.82 2.27
CA HIS A 126 88.69 -37.72 2.73
C HIS A 126 87.36 -37.75 1.97
N GLU A 127 86.27 -37.91 2.72
CA GLU A 127 84.90 -38.01 2.22
C GLU A 127 84.14 -36.72 2.55
N VAL A 128 83.73 -35.98 1.52
CA VAL A 128 82.91 -34.77 1.66
C VAL A 128 81.57 -35.01 0.97
N VAL A 129 80.48 -34.97 1.73
CA VAL A 129 79.13 -35.21 1.23
C VAL A 129 78.25 -34.01 1.52
N ASN A 130 77.59 -33.50 0.49
CA ASN A 130 76.64 -32.39 0.58
C ASN A 130 75.26 -32.79 0.06
N LEU A 131 74.20 -32.30 0.71
CA LEU A 131 72.85 -32.28 0.15
C LEU A 131 72.73 -31.08 -0.78
N VAL A 132 72.40 -31.33 -2.04
CA VAL A 132 72.30 -30.29 -3.07
C VAL A 132 70.90 -30.30 -3.67
N SER A 133 70.34 -29.12 -3.90
CA SER A 133 69.18 -28.92 -4.78
C SER A 133 69.43 -27.72 -5.68
N ALA A 134 69.73 -27.98 -6.95
CA ALA A 134 70.01 -26.94 -7.92
C ALA A 134 68.84 -25.95 -8.11
N PRO A 135 67.56 -26.38 -8.20
CA PRO A 135 66.43 -25.45 -8.33
C PRO A 135 66.25 -24.49 -7.16
N LEU A 136 66.77 -24.84 -5.98
CA LEU A 136 66.67 -24.03 -4.77
C LEU A 136 67.95 -23.26 -4.46
N GLY A 137 69.04 -23.50 -5.19
CA GLY A 137 70.38 -23.02 -4.82
C GLY A 137 70.86 -23.56 -3.47
N LEU A 138 70.34 -24.71 -3.03
CA LEU A 138 70.64 -25.30 -1.73
C LEU A 138 71.90 -26.17 -1.84
N ASN A 139 72.86 -25.95 -0.96
CA ASN A 139 74.04 -26.79 -0.78
C ASN A 139 74.38 -26.85 0.72
N LYS A 140 74.07 -27.97 1.37
CA LYS A 140 74.26 -28.13 2.82
C LYS A 140 75.22 -29.30 3.09
N PRO A 141 76.30 -29.08 3.89
CA PRO A 141 77.21 -30.15 4.25
C PRO A 141 76.54 -31.17 5.16
N LEU A 142 76.76 -32.44 4.86
CA LEU A 142 76.23 -33.59 5.60
C LEU A 142 77.33 -34.33 6.34
N PHE A 143 78.41 -34.64 5.63
CA PHE A 143 79.58 -35.34 6.15
C PHE A 143 80.85 -34.68 5.61
N ASP A 144 81.82 -34.51 6.49
CA ASP A 144 83.18 -34.10 6.17
C ASP A 144 84.10 -34.94 7.05
N VAL A 145 84.59 -36.05 6.50
CA VAL A 145 85.20 -37.12 7.28
C VAL A 145 86.50 -37.56 6.62
N ARG A 146 87.61 -37.43 7.36
CA ARG A 146 88.85 -38.13 7.01
C ARG A 146 88.83 -39.54 7.58
N ARG A 147 88.85 -40.54 6.71
CA ARG A 147 88.76 -41.95 7.05
C ARG A 147 90.14 -42.61 6.94
N ARG A 148 90.59 -43.19 8.05
CA ARG A 148 91.71 -44.15 8.10
C ARG A 148 91.18 -45.48 8.60
N GLY A 149 91.06 -46.48 7.73
CA GLY A 149 90.40 -47.76 8.04
C GLY A 149 89.42 -48.21 6.96
N ALA A 150 89.07 -49.50 6.92
CA ALA A 150 88.36 -50.13 5.80
C ALA A 150 86.86 -49.78 5.69
N LYS A 151 86.27 -49.21 6.75
CA LYS A 151 84.83 -48.90 6.83
C LYS A 151 84.56 -47.58 7.57
N PHE A 152 83.55 -46.84 7.11
CA PHE A 152 82.91 -45.76 7.86
C PHE A 152 81.39 -45.89 7.75
N SER A 153 80.70 -45.65 8.86
CA SER A 153 79.24 -45.56 8.91
C SER A 153 78.86 -44.43 9.86
N GLY A 154 77.96 -43.54 9.42
CA GLY A 154 77.53 -42.40 10.22
C GLY A 154 76.16 -41.89 9.83
N ASP A 155 75.47 -41.29 10.80
CA ASP A 155 74.19 -40.63 10.63
C ASP A 155 74.33 -39.13 10.84
N THR A 156 73.66 -38.35 10.00
CA THR A 156 73.48 -36.91 10.19
C THR A 156 72.01 -36.54 10.11
N ARG A 157 71.65 -35.41 10.71
CA ARG A 157 70.28 -34.89 10.69
C ARG A 157 70.25 -33.50 10.11
N ILE A 158 69.30 -33.26 9.22
CA ILE A 158 69.09 -31.95 8.63
C ILE A 158 67.63 -31.53 8.77
N ASN A 159 67.43 -30.28 9.16
CA ASN A 159 66.11 -29.67 9.21
C ASN A 159 65.84 -28.92 7.91
N LEU A 160 64.72 -29.25 7.27
CA LEU A 160 64.25 -28.60 6.04
C LEU A 160 62.86 -28.02 6.25
N GLY A 161 62.68 -26.76 5.88
CA GLY A 161 61.39 -26.09 5.90
C GLY A 161 60.49 -26.51 4.73
N LEU A 162 59.21 -26.14 4.81
CA LEU A 162 58.27 -26.40 3.70
C LEU A 162 58.73 -25.77 2.39
N ALA A 163 59.32 -24.56 2.43
CA ALA A 163 59.84 -23.90 1.24
C ALA A 163 61.04 -24.61 0.60
N GLU A 164 61.78 -25.43 1.36
CA GLU A 164 62.89 -26.23 0.85
C GLU A 164 62.39 -27.57 0.30
N ILE A 165 61.22 -28.07 0.72
CA ILE A 165 60.70 -29.37 0.26
C ILE A 165 59.69 -29.20 -0.87
N ASN A 166 58.73 -28.31 -0.66
CA ASN A 166 57.68 -27.96 -1.60
C ASN A 166 57.53 -26.42 -1.70
N PRO A 167 58.41 -25.76 -2.49
CA PRO A 167 58.37 -24.32 -2.69
C PRO A 167 57.05 -23.78 -3.24
N PRO A 168 56.37 -24.44 -4.20
CA PRO A 168 55.04 -24.01 -4.65
C PRO A 168 54.03 -23.94 -3.50
N LEU A 169 53.90 -24.99 -2.70
CA LEU A 169 52.96 -25.03 -1.59
C LEU A 169 53.28 -23.97 -0.52
N ALA A 170 54.57 -23.73 -0.24
CA ALA A 170 54.99 -22.67 0.67
C ALA A 170 54.56 -21.27 0.20
N ARG A 171 54.67 -21.00 -1.12
CA ARG A 171 54.22 -19.74 -1.71
C ARG A 171 52.70 -19.59 -1.64
N ASP A 172 51.97 -20.65 -1.97
CA ASP A 172 50.50 -20.62 -1.97
C ASP A 172 49.95 -20.37 -0.55
N ILE A 173 50.56 -20.98 0.48
CA ILE A 173 50.21 -20.71 1.87
C ILE A 173 50.50 -19.25 2.24
N ALA A 174 51.67 -18.71 1.86
CA ALA A 174 51.99 -17.30 2.15
C ALA A 174 51.03 -16.32 1.45
N ILE A 175 50.62 -16.62 0.21
CA ILE A 175 49.61 -15.85 -0.52
C ILE A 175 48.25 -15.93 0.20
N LEU A 176 47.86 -17.11 0.66
CA LEU A 176 46.62 -17.31 1.41
C LEU A 176 46.63 -16.53 2.72
N GLU A 177 47.72 -16.58 3.49
CA GLU A 177 47.87 -15.84 4.74
C GLU A 177 47.78 -14.32 4.53
N ALA A 178 48.44 -13.80 3.49
CA ALA A 178 48.35 -12.38 3.12
C ALA A 178 46.91 -11.99 2.73
N THR A 179 46.22 -12.85 1.98
CA THR A 179 44.82 -12.64 1.56
C THR A 179 43.88 -12.63 2.77
N VAL A 180 44.05 -13.57 3.71
CA VAL A 180 43.28 -13.62 4.96
C VAL A 180 43.55 -12.39 5.83
N ALA A 181 44.79 -11.92 5.91
CA ALA A 181 45.14 -10.71 6.65
C ALA A 181 44.47 -9.45 6.05
N GLU A 182 44.43 -9.33 4.73
CA GLU A 182 43.72 -8.23 4.05
C GLU A 182 42.21 -8.32 4.23
N LEU A 183 41.62 -9.53 4.16
CA LEU A 183 40.21 -9.74 4.50
C LEU A 183 39.90 -9.35 5.94
N ARG A 184 40.77 -9.67 6.89
CA ARG A 184 40.62 -9.26 8.30
C ARG A 184 40.70 -7.75 8.47
N LYS A 185 41.65 -7.07 7.81
CA LYS A 185 41.72 -5.60 7.81
C LYS A 185 40.47 -4.98 7.18
N ALA A 186 39.96 -5.55 6.09
CA ALA A 186 38.72 -5.11 5.46
C ALA A 186 37.51 -5.29 6.40
N LEU A 187 37.41 -6.41 7.11
CA LEU A 187 36.37 -6.64 8.12
C LEU A 187 36.43 -5.63 9.27
N VAL A 188 37.61 -5.31 9.79
CA VAL A 188 37.77 -4.30 10.85
C VAL A 188 37.41 -2.90 10.35
N ARG A 189 37.87 -2.51 9.14
CA ARG A 189 37.46 -1.25 8.50
C ARG A 189 35.96 -1.18 8.27
N ASN A 190 35.36 -2.28 7.83
CA ASN A 190 33.91 -2.38 7.66
C ASN A 190 33.18 -2.32 9.00
N ALA A 191 33.72 -2.86 10.09
CA ALA A 191 33.13 -2.75 11.43
C ALA A 191 33.14 -1.30 11.94
N ALA A 192 34.24 -0.56 11.76
CA ALA A 192 34.31 0.87 12.08
C ALA A 192 33.35 1.69 11.21
N ARG A 193 33.26 1.36 9.91
CA ARG A 193 32.29 1.96 8.99
C ARG A 193 30.84 1.60 9.36
N ILE A 194 30.56 0.42 9.88
CA ILE A 194 29.23 0.02 10.37
C ILE A 194 28.88 0.81 11.64
N ALA A 195 29.85 1.07 12.53
CA ALA A 195 29.61 1.90 13.71
C ALA A 195 29.32 3.37 13.33
N ASP A 196 30.12 3.95 12.43
CA ASP A 196 29.88 5.29 11.87
C ASP A 196 28.54 5.36 11.11
N LEU A 197 28.21 4.34 10.31
CA LEU A 197 26.91 4.25 9.64
C LEU A 197 25.76 4.07 10.63
N ARG A 198 25.97 3.44 11.80
CA ARG A 198 24.96 3.31 12.85
C ARG A 198 24.71 4.66 13.52
N GLU A 199 25.78 5.40 13.83
CA GLU A 199 25.69 6.74 14.40
C GLU A 199 25.02 7.71 13.41
N ARG A 200 25.36 7.62 12.11
CA ARG A 200 24.64 8.33 11.04
C ARG A 200 23.18 7.89 10.91
N MET A 201 22.88 6.59 11.06
CA MET A 201 21.50 6.09 11.05
C MET A 201 20.70 6.60 12.25
N ASP A 202 21.30 6.66 13.44
CA ASP A 202 20.66 7.19 14.64
C ASP A 202 20.38 8.70 14.46
N LEU A 203 21.32 9.45 13.89
CA LEU A 203 21.11 10.86 13.53
C LEU A 203 20.04 11.05 12.44
N LEU A 204 20.00 10.18 11.42
CA LEU A 204 18.94 10.20 10.40
C LEU A 204 17.57 9.82 10.97
N GLN A 205 17.52 8.92 11.96
CA GLN A 205 16.29 8.55 12.64
C GLN A 205 15.79 9.66 13.58
N GLN A 206 16.72 10.41 14.16
CA GLN A 206 16.40 11.61 14.93
C GLN A 206 15.91 12.74 14.02
N LEU A 207 16.53 12.94 12.85
CA LEU A 207 16.04 13.83 11.80
C LEU A 207 14.64 13.41 11.32
N ASP A 208 14.38 12.12 11.08
CA ASP A 208 13.05 11.60 10.72
C ASP A 208 12.01 11.90 11.81
N THR A 209 12.39 11.81 13.08
CA THR A 209 11.52 12.16 14.22
C THR A 209 11.25 13.67 14.27
N GLU A 210 12.26 14.52 14.10
CA GLU A 210 12.11 15.98 14.07
C GLU A 210 11.30 16.46 12.85
N LEU A 211 11.46 15.80 11.69
CA LEU A 211 10.64 16.05 10.50
C LEU A 211 9.20 15.56 10.70
N HIS A 212 8.99 14.42 11.35
CA HIS A 212 7.64 13.92 11.67
C HIS A 212 6.92 14.85 12.64
N ASP A 213 7.63 15.35 13.66
CA ASP A 213 7.11 16.37 14.58
C ASP A 213 6.81 17.69 13.88
N LEU A 214 7.59 18.06 12.86
CA LEU A 214 7.28 19.21 12.03
C LEU A 214 5.97 19.01 11.22
N VAL A 215 5.73 17.80 10.70
CA VAL A 215 4.54 17.45 9.89
C VAL A 215 3.26 17.32 10.72
N THR A 216 3.35 17.07 12.03
CA THR A 216 2.19 17.02 12.93
C THR A 216 1.76 18.39 13.46
N ARG A 217 2.55 19.45 13.21
CA ARG A 217 2.20 20.82 13.60
C ARG A 217 1.22 21.46 12.59
N PRO A 218 0.34 22.37 13.05
CA PRO A 218 -0.46 23.20 12.14
C PRO A 218 0.44 23.93 11.14
N LEU A 219 0.08 23.90 9.86
CA LEU A 219 0.93 24.38 8.75
C LEU A 219 1.24 25.90 8.82
N ASP A 220 0.43 26.67 9.52
CA ASP A 220 0.62 28.11 9.80
C ASP A 220 1.69 28.39 10.86
N GLU A 221 2.10 27.38 11.64
CA GLU A 221 3.14 27.48 12.67
C GLU A 221 4.53 27.01 12.22
N ILE A 222 4.67 26.49 10.99
CA ILE A 222 5.94 25.98 10.46
C ILE A 222 6.65 27.09 9.71
N SER A 223 7.60 27.76 10.37
CA SER A 223 8.39 28.81 9.74
C SER A 223 9.57 28.23 8.94
N ARG A 224 10.04 28.95 7.90
CA ARG A 224 11.26 28.59 7.15
C ARG A 224 12.48 28.49 8.07
N THR A 225 12.47 29.32 9.11
CA THR A 225 13.52 29.41 10.13
C THR A 225 13.60 28.17 11.01
N ASP A 226 12.47 27.51 11.29
CA ASP A 226 12.43 26.27 12.09
C ASP A 226 13.03 25.09 11.32
N LEU A 227 12.73 25.00 10.01
CA LEU A 227 13.28 23.98 9.13
C LEU A 227 14.77 24.20 8.85
N ASP A 228 15.19 25.43 8.57
CA ASP A 228 16.60 25.77 8.38
C ASP A 228 17.41 25.43 9.65
N ALA A 229 16.84 25.69 10.83
CA ALA A 229 17.46 25.33 12.10
C ALA A 229 17.55 23.81 12.34
N ILE A 230 16.58 23.02 11.85
CA ILE A 230 16.65 21.55 11.88
C ILE A 230 17.72 21.07 10.90
N LEU A 231 17.71 21.52 9.64
CA LEU A 231 18.64 21.07 8.61
C LEU A 231 20.09 21.49 8.89
N ASP A 232 20.33 22.66 9.49
CA ASP A 232 21.66 23.08 9.90
C ASP A 232 22.24 22.20 11.03
N ARG A 233 21.40 21.63 11.90
CA ARG A 233 21.85 20.68 12.94
C ARG A 233 22.33 19.34 12.37
N TYR A 234 21.90 18.98 11.17
CA TYR A 234 22.23 17.70 10.51
C TYR A 234 23.09 17.87 9.24
N GLN A 235 23.72 19.04 9.06
CA GLN A 235 24.52 19.39 7.88
C GLN A 235 25.68 18.43 7.57
N ASP A 236 26.20 17.72 8.58
CA ASP A 236 27.32 16.78 8.43
C ASP A 236 26.87 15.35 8.08
N VAL A 237 25.54 15.12 8.10
CA VAL A 237 24.89 13.81 7.85
C VAL A 237 24.16 13.81 6.50
N VAL A 238 23.54 14.94 6.15
CA VAL A 238 22.79 15.13 4.90
C VAL A 238 23.67 15.86 3.90
N ASP A 239 23.96 15.24 2.75
CA ASP A 239 24.77 15.89 1.72
C ASP A 239 24.05 17.10 1.09
N ALA A 240 24.83 17.99 0.47
CA ALA A 240 24.32 19.25 -0.08
C ALA A 240 23.22 19.04 -1.15
N GLU A 241 23.25 17.91 -1.86
CA GLU A 241 22.26 17.56 -2.88
C GLU A 241 20.94 17.10 -2.24
N THR A 242 21.00 16.30 -1.18
CA THR A 242 19.85 15.88 -0.38
C THR A 242 19.25 17.06 0.39
N ARG A 243 20.07 17.98 0.90
CA ARG A 243 19.61 19.24 1.51
C ARG A 243 18.84 20.08 0.49
N ALA A 244 19.39 20.28 -0.71
CA ALA A 244 18.70 20.99 -1.77
C ALA A 244 17.40 20.30 -2.21
N ALA A 245 17.37 18.96 -2.24
CA ALA A 245 16.16 18.19 -2.54
C ALA A 245 15.09 18.29 -1.43
N MET A 246 15.49 18.37 -0.16
CA MET A 246 14.58 18.58 0.98
C MET A 246 14.05 20.02 1.02
N GLU A 247 14.90 21.02 0.75
CA GLU A 247 14.49 22.42 0.58
C GLU A 247 13.50 22.55 -0.60
N GLN A 248 13.79 21.89 -1.72
CA GLN A 248 12.89 21.80 -2.88
C GLN A 248 11.58 21.07 -2.53
N LEU A 249 11.63 19.97 -1.77
CA LEU A 249 10.43 19.25 -1.33
C LEU A 249 9.55 20.14 -0.44
N VAL A 250 10.13 20.98 0.42
CA VAL A 250 9.36 21.93 1.22
C VAL A 250 8.83 23.08 0.37
N ASP A 251 9.58 23.56 -0.62
CA ASP A 251 9.09 24.55 -1.56
C ASP A 251 7.96 23.97 -2.44
N ASP A 252 8.07 22.70 -2.85
CA ASP A 252 7.03 21.95 -3.56
C ASP A 252 5.83 21.63 -2.66
N LEU A 253 6.03 21.41 -1.36
CA LEU A 253 4.96 21.21 -0.37
C LEU A 253 4.25 22.53 -0.10
N LYS A 254 4.97 23.65 0.03
CA LYS A 254 4.39 25.00 0.13
C LYS A 254 3.65 25.39 -1.14
N GLN A 255 4.18 25.04 -2.31
CA GLN A 255 3.50 25.23 -3.58
C GLN A 255 2.27 24.32 -3.67
N SER A 256 2.37 23.07 -3.24
CA SER A 256 1.23 22.15 -3.18
C SER A 256 0.17 22.63 -2.20
N VAL A 257 0.55 23.24 -1.06
CA VAL A 257 -0.37 23.85 -0.10
C VAL A 257 -0.99 25.12 -0.69
N ARG A 258 -0.23 25.97 -1.39
CA ARG A 258 -0.81 27.13 -2.12
C ARG A 258 -1.73 26.71 -3.26
N ASP A 259 -1.39 25.63 -3.95
CA ASP A 259 -2.20 25.03 -5.00
C ASP A 259 -3.44 24.37 -4.37
N LEU A 260 -3.32 23.77 -3.18
CA LEU A 260 -4.43 23.21 -2.41
C LEU A 260 -5.31 24.30 -1.79
N GLU A 261 -4.76 25.43 -1.35
CA GLU A 261 -5.49 26.62 -0.88
C GLU A 261 -6.17 27.34 -2.04
N GLY A 262 -5.51 27.40 -3.19
CA GLY A 262 -6.10 27.89 -4.44
C GLY A 262 -7.19 26.96 -4.95
N GLU A 263 -7.01 25.64 -4.85
CA GLU A 263 -8.00 24.63 -5.21
C GLU A 263 -9.12 24.55 -4.17
N LEU A 264 -8.83 24.77 -2.88
CA LEU A 264 -9.82 24.88 -1.82
C LEU A 264 -10.61 26.18 -1.97
N GLY A 265 -9.98 27.29 -2.33
CA GLY A 265 -10.66 28.53 -2.70
C GLY A 265 -11.55 28.35 -3.92
N ARG A 266 -11.04 27.69 -4.97
CA ARG A 266 -11.81 27.32 -6.17
C ARG A 266 -12.96 26.39 -5.84
N LEU A 267 -12.75 25.39 -4.97
CA LEU A 267 -13.77 24.45 -4.52
C LEU A 267 -14.79 25.14 -3.62
N ILE A 268 -14.39 26.06 -2.74
CA ILE A 268 -15.30 26.87 -1.89
C ILE A 268 -16.12 27.82 -2.77
N ASP A 269 -15.54 28.42 -3.80
CA ASP A 269 -16.26 29.29 -4.74
C ASP A 269 -17.22 28.47 -5.63
N GLU A 270 -16.79 27.31 -6.12
CA GLU A 270 -17.61 26.41 -6.94
C GLU A 270 -18.70 25.73 -6.11
N PHE A 271 -18.42 25.40 -4.85
CA PHE A 271 -19.37 24.89 -3.86
C PHE A 271 -20.33 25.97 -3.40
N GLY A 272 -19.85 27.19 -3.18
CA GLY A 272 -20.67 28.35 -2.82
C GLY A 272 -21.66 28.67 -3.93
N ALA A 273 -21.20 28.72 -5.19
CA ALA A 273 -22.09 28.92 -6.34
C ALA A 273 -23.13 27.79 -6.51
N GLN A 274 -22.75 26.54 -6.27
CA GLN A 274 -23.69 25.40 -6.31
C GLN A 274 -24.68 25.43 -5.14
N ALA A 275 -24.22 25.75 -3.93
CA ALA A 275 -25.05 25.88 -2.74
C ALA A 275 -26.03 27.04 -2.86
N ASP A 276 -25.62 28.17 -3.42
CA ASP A 276 -26.47 29.34 -3.67
C ASP A 276 -27.55 29.04 -4.73
N GLU A 277 -27.19 28.40 -5.85
CA GLU A 277 -28.14 28.01 -6.90
C GLU A 277 -29.19 27.00 -6.38
N VAL A 278 -28.75 26.04 -5.56
CA VAL A 278 -29.63 25.05 -4.93
C VAL A 278 -30.50 25.67 -3.83
N ALA A 279 -29.93 26.52 -2.99
CA ALA A 279 -30.65 27.21 -1.92
C ALA A 279 -31.74 28.13 -2.50
N ASP A 280 -31.43 28.89 -3.55
CA ASP A 280 -32.40 29.75 -4.21
C ASP A 280 -33.54 28.93 -4.86
N LEU A 281 -33.21 27.80 -5.49
CA LEU A 281 -34.23 26.95 -6.13
C LEU A 281 -35.10 26.19 -5.13
N ALA A 282 -34.55 25.76 -3.99
CA ALA A 282 -35.29 25.09 -2.92
C ALA A 282 -36.22 26.04 -2.16
N THR A 283 -35.72 27.24 -1.83
CA THR A 283 -36.42 28.17 -0.95
C THR A 283 -37.37 29.13 -1.68
N GLN A 284 -37.36 29.15 -3.01
CA GLN A 284 -38.16 30.07 -3.83
C GLN A 284 -39.65 30.03 -3.49
N THR A 285 -40.22 28.83 -3.31
CA THR A 285 -41.64 28.64 -3.02
C THR A 285 -41.98 29.15 -1.61
N ALA A 286 -41.18 28.80 -0.61
CA ALA A 286 -41.43 29.18 0.78
C ALA A 286 -41.24 30.69 1.02
N ARG A 287 -40.23 31.30 0.39
CA ARG A 287 -40.04 32.77 0.41
C ARG A 287 -41.20 33.49 -0.29
N ALA A 288 -41.78 32.89 -1.34
CA ALA A 288 -42.98 33.43 -2.00
C ALA A 288 -44.24 33.31 -1.12
N GLU A 289 -44.28 32.35 -0.19
CA GLU A 289 -45.33 32.15 0.80
C GLU A 289 -45.09 32.91 2.13
N GLY A 290 -43.98 33.65 2.23
CA GLY A 290 -43.66 34.52 3.37
C GLY A 290 -42.90 33.85 4.52
N TRP A 291 -42.36 32.65 4.32
CA TRP A 291 -41.53 31.93 5.28
C TRP A 291 -40.04 32.18 5.01
N ASP A 292 -39.25 32.45 6.06
CA ASP A 292 -37.81 32.73 5.97
C ASP A 292 -36.97 31.49 6.37
N PRO A 293 -36.31 30.81 5.41
CA PRO A 293 -35.44 29.67 5.66
C PRO A 293 -34.19 29.98 6.47
N ASP A 294 -33.81 31.26 6.51
CA ASP A 294 -32.55 31.69 7.09
C ASP A 294 -32.72 32.09 8.58
N ASP A 295 -33.93 32.00 9.14
CA ASP A 295 -34.23 32.22 10.56
C ASP A 295 -34.15 30.90 11.38
N PRO A 296 -33.14 30.73 12.27
CA PRO A 296 -33.00 29.53 13.10
C PRO A 296 -34.18 29.31 14.06
N GLN A 297 -34.93 30.36 14.42
CA GLN A 297 -36.10 30.26 15.30
C GLN A 297 -37.30 29.62 14.59
N ALA A 298 -37.32 29.61 13.26
CA ALA A 298 -38.36 28.94 12.47
C ALA A 298 -38.33 27.41 12.61
N TYR A 299 -37.28 26.84 13.21
CA TYR A 299 -37.05 25.40 13.33
C TYR A 299 -36.94 24.90 14.78
N ALA A 300 -37.08 25.77 15.79
CA ALA A 300 -36.94 25.39 17.19
C ALA A 300 -38.18 24.63 17.70
N LEU A 301 -37.96 23.45 18.31
CA LEU A 301 -39.00 22.72 19.05
C LEU A 301 -39.06 23.31 20.47
N GLY A 302 -40.25 23.70 20.94
CA GLY A 302 -40.45 24.45 22.19
C GLY A 302 -40.02 23.71 23.47
N GLU A 303 -39.92 24.47 24.57
CA GLU A 303 -39.73 23.92 25.92
C GLU A 303 -41.04 23.26 26.43
N SER A 304 -40.95 22.07 27.02
CA SER A 304 -42.10 21.31 27.54
C SER A 304 -42.13 21.31 29.08
N ASP A 305 -43.27 21.73 29.65
CA ASP A 305 -43.51 21.81 31.10
C ASP A 305 -44.37 20.62 31.60
N VAL A 306 -43.77 19.44 31.72
CA VAL A 306 -44.43 18.30 32.41
C VAL A 306 -44.04 18.28 33.89
N PRO A 307 -45.00 18.31 34.85
CA PRO A 307 -44.69 18.33 36.27
C PRO A 307 -43.95 17.07 36.72
N TRP A 308 -42.79 17.20 37.37
CA TRP A 308 -42.16 16.08 38.06
C TRP A 308 -42.89 15.78 39.37
N VAL A 309 -43.26 14.52 39.59
CA VAL A 309 -43.84 14.08 40.87
C VAL A 309 -42.77 13.35 41.67
N GLU A 310 -42.29 13.98 42.74
CA GLU A 310 -41.48 13.29 43.74
C GLU A 310 -42.35 12.23 44.42
N VAL A 311 -41.86 10.98 44.49
CA VAL A 311 -42.54 9.92 45.24
C VAL A 311 -42.51 10.31 46.72
N PRO A 312 -43.64 10.69 47.34
CA PRO A 312 -43.64 11.01 48.76
C PRO A 312 -43.38 9.72 49.56
N ASP A 313 -42.76 9.81 50.72
CA ASP A 313 -42.72 8.66 51.63
C ASP A 313 -44.07 8.53 52.35
N ILE A 314 -45.04 7.88 51.68
CA ILE A 314 -46.45 7.78 52.11
C ILE A 314 -46.78 6.46 52.82
N ALA A 315 -45.76 5.73 53.29
CA ALA A 315 -45.91 4.40 53.92
C ALA A 315 -46.91 4.35 55.10
N GLU A 316 -47.30 5.49 55.65
CA GLU A 316 -48.17 5.57 56.85
C GLU A 316 -49.42 6.46 56.72
N VAL A 317 -49.80 6.94 55.52
CA VAL A 317 -50.99 7.82 55.38
C VAL A 317 -52.24 7.02 54.96
N PRO A 318 -53.24 6.82 55.85
CA PRO A 318 -54.46 6.11 55.51
C PRO A 318 -55.26 6.85 54.43
N GLY A 319 -55.67 6.14 53.38
CA GLY A 319 -56.47 6.70 52.28
C GLY A 319 -55.69 7.54 51.26
N ALA A 320 -54.34 7.49 51.26
CA ALA A 320 -53.50 8.24 50.33
C ALA A 320 -53.72 7.90 48.83
N PHE A 321 -54.33 6.76 48.53
CA PHE A 321 -54.61 6.31 47.15
C PHE A 321 -56.13 6.24 46.86
N GLU A 322 -56.95 6.91 47.67
CA GLU A 322 -58.39 7.05 47.42
C GLU A 322 -58.66 8.21 46.43
N ALA A 323 -59.85 8.20 45.82
CA ALA A 323 -60.24 9.20 44.82
C ALA A 323 -60.12 10.64 45.38
N GLY A 324 -59.39 11.49 44.65
CA GLY A 324 -59.10 12.88 45.05
C GLY A 324 -57.92 13.07 46.00
N ARG A 325 -57.24 12.00 46.41
CA ARG A 325 -56.02 12.04 47.25
C ARG A 325 -54.82 11.30 46.63
N ASP A 326 -55.05 10.51 45.59
CA ASP A 326 -54.02 9.74 44.87
C ASP A 326 -53.06 10.66 44.08
N PRO A 327 -51.77 10.75 44.47
CA PRO A 327 -50.79 11.58 43.78
C PRO A 327 -50.48 11.08 42.36
N TYR A 328 -50.60 9.78 42.10
CA TYR A 328 -50.40 9.23 40.75
C TYR A 328 -51.58 9.56 39.83
N ALA A 329 -52.81 9.57 40.35
CA ALA A 329 -53.97 10.02 39.60
C ALA A 329 -53.88 11.50 39.26
N ALA A 330 -53.45 12.34 40.21
CA ALA A 330 -53.22 13.78 39.97
C ALA A 330 -52.12 14.03 38.93
N TYR A 331 -51.03 13.25 38.98
CA TYR A 331 -50.00 13.28 37.95
C TYR A 331 -50.55 12.93 36.56
N ALA A 332 -51.30 11.83 36.47
CA ALA A 332 -51.92 11.40 35.21
C ALA A 332 -52.89 12.45 34.67
N ASP A 333 -53.66 13.11 35.53
CA ASP A 333 -54.57 14.18 35.14
C ASP A 333 -53.81 15.40 34.60
N ALA A 334 -52.70 15.78 35.22
CA ALA A 334 -51.85 16.87 34.74
C ALA A 334 -51.21 16.55 33.37
N VAL A 335 -50.72 15.32 33.18
CA VAL A 335 -50.18 14.88 31.88
C VAL A 335 -51.27 14.88 30.80
N ILE A 336 -52.46 14.35 31.10
CA ILE A 336 -53.58 14.35 30.15
C ILE A 336 -54.01 15.78 29.83
N ALA A 337 -54.06 16.68 30.81
CA ALA A 337 -54.38 18.08 30.58
C ALA A 337 -53.37 18.75 29.64
N ALA A 338 -52.07 18.54 29.85
CA ALA A 338 -51.04 19.04 28.94
C ALA A 338 -51.19 18.49 27.52
N LEU A 339 -51.47 17.19 27.37
CA LEU A 339 -51.73 16.59 26.06
C LEU A 339 -53.02 17.11 25.39
N GLU A 340 -54.03 17.49 26.18
CA GLU A 340 -55.28 18.06 25.66
C GLU A 340 -55.11 19.47 25.09
N GLU A 341 -54.14 20.25 25.57
CA GLU A 341 -53.82 21.58 25.03
C GLU A 341 -53.38 21.52 23.56
N ASP A 342 -52.75 20.41 23.18
CA ASP A 342 -52.24 20.16 21.83
C ASP A 342 -53.29 19.56 20.87
N VAL A 343 -54.51 19.27 21.36
CA VAL A 343 -55.57 18.58 20.62
C VAL A 343 -56.72 19.53 20.32
N SER A 344 -57.09 19.65 19.04
CA SER A 344 -58.27 20.39 18.60
C SER A 344 -59.14 19.55 17.68
N GLY A 345 -60.45 19.51 17.96
CA GLY A 345 -61.40 18.74 17.15
C GLY A 345 -61.15 17.22 17.14
N GLY A 346 -60.43 16.68 18.12
CA GLY A 346 -60.05 15.26 18.17
C GLY A 346 -58.84 14.92 17.30
N VAL A 347 -58.08 15.92 16.85
CA VAL A 347 -56.83 15.77 16.09
C VAL A 347 -55.73 16.53 16.83
N VAL A 348 -54.50 15.99 16.82
CA VAL A 348 -53.34 16.66 17.41
C VAL A 348 -52.89 17.77 16.46
N VAL A 349 -53.03 19.02 16.88
CA VAL A 349 -52.67 20.21 16.08
C VAL A 349 -51.25 20.70 16.41
N ALA A 350 -50.80 20.53 17.64
CA ALA A 350 -49.44 20.83 18.08
C ALA A 350 -48.63 19.53 18.24
N ARG A 351 -48.32 18.86 17.13
CA ARG A 351 -47.70 17.52 17.14
C ARG A 351 -46.33 17.48 17.81
N ALA A 352 -45.54 18.55 17.68
CA ALA A 352 -44.22 18.64 18.32
C ALA A 352 -44.33 18.67 19.85
N ASP A 353 -45.20 19.53 20.38
CA ASP A 353 -45.43 19.69 21.82
C ASP A 353 -46.07 18.43 22.42
N PHE A 354 -46.99 17.80 21.69
CA PHE A 354 -47.60 16.53 22.11
C PHE A 354 -46.55 15.42 22.27
N VAL A 355 -45.64 15.27 21.31
CA VAL A 355 -44.55 14.27 21.38
C VAL A 355 -43.58 14.59 22.52
N ALA A 356 -43.25 15.86 22.73
CA ALA A 356 -42.39 16.30 23.83
C ALA A 356 -43.01 15.93 25.19
N THR A 357 -44.31 16.20 25.38
CA THR A 357 -45.07 15.85 26.58
C THR A 357 -45.13 14.33 26.80
N VAL A 358 -45.36 13.54 25.75
CA VAL A 358 -45.32 12.06 25.83
C VAL A 358 -43.94 11.55 26.25
N ARG A 359 -42.86 12.10 25.69
CA ARG A 359 -41.48 11.70 26.04
C ARG A 359 -41.13 12.05 27.47
N ALA A 360 -41.44 13.27 27.92
CA ALA A 360 -41.23 13.70 29.29
C ALA A 360 -42.02 12.82 30.28
N TRP A 361 -43.28 12.51 29.98
CA TRP A 361 -44.08 11.59 30.79
C TRP A 361 -43.45 10.20 30.92
N ARG A 362 -42.92 9.63 29.82
CA ARG A 362 -42.26 8.32 29.84
C ARG A 362 -40.97 8.33 30.63
N ALA A 363 -40.13 9.35 30.46
CA ALA A 363 -38.91 9.53 31.24
C ALA A 363 -39.20 9.61 32.75
N ASN A 364 -40.21 10.40 33.12
CA ASN A 364 -40.69 10.51 34.49
C ASN A 364 -41.24 9.17 35.01
N SER A 365 -41.98 8.43 34.18
CA SER A 365 -42.54 7.12 34.55
C SER A 365 -41.47 6.08 34.85
N VAL A 366 -40.37 6.06 34.08
CA VAL A 366 -39.22 5.19 34.33
C VAL A 366 -38.53 5.55 35.65
N ALA A 367 -38.32 6.83 35.91
CA ALA A 367 -37.71 7.28 37.16
C ALA A 367 -38.58 6.98 38.39
N LEU A 368 -39.90 7.15 38.27
CA LEU A 368 -40.87 6.76 39.28
C LEU A 368 -40.85 5.25 39.55
N GLU A 369 -40.72 4.43 38.49
CA GLU A 369 -40.61 2.97 38.62
C GLU A 369 -39.32 2.56 39.37
N ILE A 370 -38.19 3.19 39.06
CA ILE A 370 -36.93 2.99 39.79
C ILE A 370 -37.08 3.41 41.26
N ALA A 371 -37.63 4.60 41.52
CA ALA A 371 -37.85 5.10 42.87
C ALA A 371 -38.78 4.20 43.70
N LEU A 372 -39.82 3.63 43.09
CA LEU A 372 -40.68 2.64 43.72
C LEU A 372 -39.96 1.33 44.00
N ARG A 373 -39.16 0.84 43.05
CA ARG A 373 -38.39 -0.41 43.21
C ARG A 373 -37.35 -0.32 44.33
N ASP A 374 -36.73 0.84 44.49
CA ASP A 374 -35.65 1.04 45.47
C ASP A 374 -36.18 1.32 46.90
N ARG A 375 -37.49 1.57 47.07
CA ARG A 375 -38.12 1.74 48.37
C ARG A 375 -38.43 0.40 49.04
N MET A 376 -37.86 0.18 50.23
CA MET A 376 -38.27 -0.91 51.11
C MET A 376 -39.66 -0.64 51.70
N GLY A 377 -40.71 -1.27 51.16
CA GLY A 377 -42.06 -1.24 51.76
C GLY A 377 -43.19 -0.64 50.92
N VAL A 378 -43.08 -0.64 49.58
CA VAL A 378 -44.19 -0.22 48.70
C VAL A 378 -45.43 -1.07 48.93
N SER A 379 -46.58 -0.42 49.16
CA SER A 379 -47.85 -1.12 49.37
C SER A 379 -48.46 -1.61 48.04
N ILE A 380 -49.28 -2.66 48.10
CA ILE A 380 -50.05 -3.13 46.93
C ILE A 380 -50.98 -2.02 46.40
N ALA A 381 -51.52 -1.18 47.30
CA ALA A 381 -52.38 -0.06 46.94
C ALA A 381 -51.62 1.01 46.13
N GLU A 382 -50.40 1.36 46.55
CA GLU A 382 -49.50 2.29 45.85
C GLU A 382 -49.10 1.75 44.47
N THR A 383 -48.74 0.46 44.39
CA THR A 383 -48.41 -0.19 43.11
C THR A 383 -49.59 -0.16 42.14
N ASN A 384 -50.79 -0.47 42.62
CA ASN A 384 -52.00 -0.43 41.80
C ASN A 384 -52.37 0.99 41.36
N ALA A 385 -52.20 1.99 42.23
CA ALA A 385 -52.44 3.40 41.91
C ALA A 385 -51.49 3.89 40.79
N PHE A 386 -50.19 3.57 40.91
CA PHE A 386 -49.19 3.85 39.89
C PHE A 386 -49.51 3.18 38.55
N LEU A 387 -49.82 1.88 38.54
CA LEU A 387 -50.19 1.15 37.32
C LEU A 387 -51.48 1.68 36.69
N ASN A 388 -52.48 2.04 37.49
CA ASN A 388 -53.72 2.64 37.00
C ASN A 388 -53.47 4.02 36.36
N ALA A 389 -52.63 4.86 36.97
CA ALA A 389 -52.22 6.14 36.41
C ALA A 389 -51.48 5.97 35.07
N GLN A 390 -50.50 5.06 34.98
CA GLN A 390 -49.82 4.75 33.72
C GLN A 390 -50.80 4.26 32.64
N ASN A 391 -51.72 3.37 32.99
CA ASN A 391 -52.71 2.84 32.05
C ASN A 391 -53.65 3.93 31.55
N ARG A 392 -54.04 4.90 32.39
CA ARG A 392 -54.87 6.04 31.99
C ARG A 392 -54.18 6.91 30.94
N VAL A 393 -52.93 7.34 31.20
CA VAL A 393 -52.17 8.15 30.24
C VAL A 393 -51.89 7.35 28.97
N THR A 394 -51.48 6.09 29.08
CA THR A 394 -51.27 5.20 27.93
C THR A 394 -52.52 5.06 27.06
N ALA A 395 -53.69 4.87 27.69
CA ALA A 395 -54.95 4.75 26.97
C ALA A 395 -55.36 6.05 26.28
N TYR A 396 -54.97 7.21 26.83
CA TYR A 396 -55.16 8.50 26.18
C TYR A 396 -54.23 8.65 24.97
N VAL A 397 -52.91 8.44 25.14
CA VAL A 397 -51.90 8.53 24.08
C VAL A 397 -52.23 7.58 22.91
N ARG A 398 -52.69 6.36 23.20
CA ARG A 398 -53.09 5.36 22.19
C ARG A 398 -54.25 5.76 21.28
N ARG A 399 -54.95 6.86 21.57
CA ARG A 399 -55.95 7.43 20.66
C ARG A 399 -55.31 8.16 19.48
N PHE A 400 -54.09 8.64 19.66
CA PHE A 400 -53.39 9.50 18.72
C PHE A 400 -52.08 8.90 18.21
N MET A 401 -51.40 8.07 19.01
CA MET A 401 -50.11 7.47 18.67
C MET A 401 -50.14 5.95 18.83
N ASP A 402 -49.37 5.25 17.99
CA ASP A 402 -49.12 3.83 18.16
C ASP A 402 -48.11 3.55 19.29
N ALA A 403 -47.87 2.27 19.56
CA ALA A 403 -46.95 1.85 20.62
C ALA A 403 -45.49 2.30 20.37
N SER A 404 -45.15 2.59 19.12
CA SER A 404 -43.86 3.06 18.69
C SER A 404 -43.85 4.59 18.51
N ASP A 405 -44.74 5.37 19.13
CA ASP A 405 -44.73 6.84 19.04
C ASP A 405 -44.84 7.40 17.62
N TRP A 406 -45.53 6.70 16.72
CA TRP A 406 -45.99 7.31 15.47
C TRP A 406 -47.43 7.76 15.60
N PHE A 407 -47.74 8.95 15.10
CA PHE A 407 -49.13 9.38 15.01
C PHE A 407 -49.95 8.41 14.14
N ILE A 408 -51.15 8.06 14.57
CA ILE A 408 -52.02 7.10 13.87
C ILE A 408 -52.48 7.67 12.52
N ASP A 409 -52.63 8.99 12.44
CA ASP A 409 -53.02 9.76 11.26
C ASP A 409 -51.81 10.31 10.48
N THR A 410 -50.60 9.81 10.73
CA THR A 410 -49.43 10.16 9.91
C THR A 410 -49.55 9.57 8.49
N PRO A 411 -49.22 10.33 7.42
CA PRO A 411 -49.13 9.77 6.07
C PRO A 411 -47.89 8.88 5.87
N VAL A 412 -47.02 8.77 6.88
CA VAL A 412 -45.76 8.01 6.82
C VAL A 412 -46.04 6.49 6.67
N PRO A 413 -45.58 5.87 5.56
CA PRO A 413 -45.80 4.46 5.31
C PRO A 413 -45.24 3.53 6.42
N PRO A 414 -45.89 2.39 6.72
CA PRO A 414 -45.43 1.47 7.77
C PRO A 414 -44.00 0.95 7.57
N ASP A 415 -43.55 0.80 6.33
CA ASP A 415 -42.20 0.35 6.03
C ASP A 415 -41.14 1.42 6.30
N LEU A 416 -41.43 2.71 6.05
CA LEU A 416 -40.55 3.82 6.47
C LEU A 416 -40.44 3.90 7.99
N ARG A 417 -41.58 3.76 8.70
CA ARG A 417 -41.59 3.69 10.18
C ARG A 417 -40.70 2.57 10.70
N ALA A 418 -40.83 1.38 10.12
CA ALA A 418 -40.02 0.22 10.49
C ALA A 418 -38.52 0.44 10.21
N GLN A 419 -38.15 1.09 9.10
CA GLN A 419 -36.74 1.42 8.82
C GLN A 419 -36.15 2.36 9.88
N VAL A 420 -36.89 3.39 10.28
CA VAL A 420 -36.43 4.33 11.31
C VAL A 420 -36.28 3.63 12.65
N ASP A 421 -37.32 2.93 13.11
CA ASP A 421 -37.33 2.32 14.46
C ASP A 421 -36.44 1.08 14.58
N LEU A 422 -36.38 0.23 13.54
CA LEU A 422 -35.74 -1.09 13.64
C LEU A 422 -34.36 -1.15 12.97
N VAL A 423 -34.06 -0.25 12.03
CA VAL A 423 -32.79 -0.25 11.30
C VAL A 423 -31.89 0.90 11.73
N LEU A 424 -32.43 2.12 11.73
CA LEU A 424 -31.66 3.33 12.04
C LEU A 424 -31.48 3.53 13.55
N LYS A 425 -32.54 3.44 14.35
CA LYS A 425 -32.49 3.70 15.80
C LYS A 425 -31.46 2.85 16.56
N PRO A 426 -31.31 1.53 16.32
CA PRO A 426 -30.29 0.75 17.02
C PRO A 426 -28.83 1.17 16.71
N ARG A 427 -28.61 1.93 15.62
CA ARG A 427 -27.28 2.35 15.16
C ARG A 427 -27.02 3.84 15.39
N PHE A 428 -28.02 4.67 15.27
CA PHE A 428 -27.89 6.13 15.28
C PHE A 428 -28.86 6.84 16.23
N ASP A 429 -29.44 6.11 17.18
CA ASP A 429 -30.39 6.53 18.22
C ASP A 429 -30.92 7.98 18.11
N ALA A 430 -30.15 8.97 18.60
CA ALA A 430 -30.53 10.39 18.59
C ALA A 430 -30.89 10.94 17.19
N LEU A 431 -30.13 10.61 16.14
CA LEU A 431 -30.42 11.05 14.77
C LEU A 431 -31.67 10.36 14.20
N ALA A 432 -31.91 9.10 14.56
CA ALA A 432 -33.12 8.39 14.15
C ALA A 432 -34.37 8.98 14.81
N ASP A 433 -34.26 9.40 16.08
CA ASP A 433 -35.35 10.10 16.78
C ASP A 433 -35.63 11.47 16.16
N GLN A 434 -34.61 12.21 15.71
CA GLN A 434 -34.81 13.46 14.98
C GLN A 434 -35.52 13.27 13.63
N ILE A 435 -35.17 12.22 12.87
CA ILE A 435 -35.90 11.86 11.64
C ILE A 435 -37.36 11.55 11.99
N LYS A 436 -37.60 10.74 13.01
CA LYS A 436 -38.94 10.37 13.44
C LYS A 436 -39.79 11.57 13.81
N ASP A 437 -39.22 12.51 14.57
CA ASP A 437 -39.92 13.73 14.97
C ASP A 437 -40.31 14.57 13.76
N SER A 438 -39.38 14.74 12.84
CA SER A 438 -39.61 15.46 11.58
C SER A 438 -40.67 14.77 10.70
N LEU A 439 -40.64 13.44 10.60
CA LEU A 439 -41.64 12.66 9.87
C LEU A 439 -43.03 12.69 10.54
N ASN A 440 -43.08 12.73 11.88
CA ASN A 440 -44.32 12.83 12.65
C ASN A 440 -45.04 14.18 12.45
N GLN A 441 -44.32 15.22 12.01
CA GLN A 441 -44.94 16.51 11.67
C GLN A 441 -45.73 16.45 10.36
N TRP A 442 -45.57 15.41 9.53
CA TRP A 442 -46.27 15.35 8.23
C TRP A 442 -47.77 15.13 8.41
N THR A 443 -48.54 15.93 7.68
CA THR A 443 -50.00 15.87 7.66
C THR A 443 -50.50 15.66 6.24
N GLY A 444 -51.66 15.04 6.07
CA GLY A 444 -52.30 14.82 4.77
C GLY A 444 -52.66 13.35 4.54
N GLU A 445 -53.34 13.07 3.43
CA GLU A 445 -53.80 11.71 3.10
C GLU A 445 -52.74 10.87 2.38
N ALA A 446 -51.74 11.50 1.76
CA ALA A 446 -50.70 10.83 0.97
C ALA A 446 -49.41 11.66 0.94
N LEU A 447 -48.30 11.01 0.57
CA LEU A 447 -47.03 11.68 0.35
C LEU A 447 -47.07 12.54 -0.93
N ASP A 448 -46.56 13.77 -0.86
CA ASP A 448 -46.26 14.57 -2.04
C ASP A 448 -44.95 14.13 -2.74
N LEU A 449 -44.53 14.85 -3.78
CA LEU A 449 -43.32 14.53 -4.54
C LEU A 449 -42.03 14.68 -3.71
N GLU A 450 -41.93 15.70 -2.87
CA GLU A 450 -40.75 15.95 -2.02
C GLU A 450 -40.66 14.89 -0.92
N GLN A 451 -41.78 14.64 -0.25
CA GLN A 451 -41.92 13.60 0.77
C GLN A 451 -41.61 12.21 0.19
N THR A 452 -42.02 11.94 -1.05
CA THR A 452 -41.69 10.68 -1.74
C THR A 452 -40.20 10.56 -2.03
N GLN A 453 -39.53 11.64 -2.45
CA GLN A 453 -38.08 11.64 -2.72
C GLN A 453 -37.26 11.44 -1.45
N LEU A 454 -37.65 12.09 -0.35
CA LEU A 454 -37.00 11.85 0.94
C LEU A 454 -37.26 10.42 1.43
N TYR A 455 -38.50 9.92 1.34
CA TYR A 455 -38.81 8.53 1.70
C TYR A 455 -37.93 7.54 0.95
N GLN A 456 -37.73 7.74 -0.35
CA GLN A 456 -36.81 6.92 -1.14
C GLN A 456 -35.36 7.02 -0.64
N THR A 457 -34.92 8.22 -0.30
CA THR A 457 -33.55 8.45 0.19
C THR A 457 -33.30 7.81 1.55
N ILE A 458 -34.22 7.97 2.51
CA ILE A 458 -34.14 7.33 3.84
C ILE A 458 -34.19 5.80 3.67
N SER A 459 -35.08 5.29 2.82
CA SER A 459 -35.20 3.85 2.58
C SER A 459 -33.95 3.25 1.99
N ALA A 460 -33.34 3.92 1.02
CA ALA A 460 -32.08 3.49 0.44
C ALA A 460 -30.93 3.54 1.46
N PHE A 461 -30.87 4.60 2.28
CA PHE A 461 -29.86 4.73 3.31
C PHE A 461 -29.99 3.62 4.36
N ALA A 462 -31.20 3.42 4.91
CA ALA A 462 -31.48 2.37 5.88
C ALA A 462 -31.14 0.98 5.32
N ALA A 463 -31.51 0.70 4.07
CA ALA A 463 -31.18 -0.55 3.41
C ALA A 463 -29.66 -0.75 3.25
N ALA A 464 -28.92 0.28 2.83
CA ALA A 464 -27.46 0.21 2.72
C ALA A 464 -26.81 -0.07 4.08
N VAL A 465 -27.20 0.67 5.12
CA VAL A 465 -26.68 0.51 6.48
C VAL A 465 -27.02 -0.86 7.08
N SER A 466 -28.15 -1.46 6.70
CA SER A 466 -28.53 -2.80 7.19
C SER A 466 -27.48 -3.89 6.86
N THR A 467 -26.64 -3.66 5.85
CA THR A 467 -25.56 -4.57 5.43
C THR A 467 -24.23 -4.30 6.12
N VAL A 468 -24.10 -3.17 6.83
CA VAL A 468 -22.88 -2.74 7.49
C VAL A 468 -22.84 -3.37 8.89
N GLY A 469 -21.75 -4.09 9.17
CA GLY A 469 -21.42 -4.63 10.50
C GLY A 469 -20.78 -3.56 11.39
N GLU A 470 -19.61 -3.86 11.96
CA GLU A 470 -18.81 -2.88 12.70
C GLU A 470 -18.30 -1.76 11.75
N GLY A 471 -18.35 -0.49 12.18
CA GLY A 471 -17.90 0.66 11.37
C GLY A 471 -18.99 1.59 10.82
N PHE A 472 -20.23 1.49 11.29
CA PHE A 472 -21.34 2.40 10.91
C PHE A 472 -21.10 3.89 11.26
N VAL A 473 -20.11 4.20 12.10
CA VAL A 473 -19.78 5.58 12.52
C VAL A 473 -19.43 6.46 11.31
N ALA A 474 -18.81 5.90 10.26
CA ALA A 474 -18.50 6.62 9.02
C ALA A 474 -19.74 7.11 8.24
N TYR A 475 -20.94 6.69 8.67
CA TYR A 475 -22.21 7.00 8.02
C TYR A 475 -23.03 8.03 8.82
N GLY A 476 -22.54 8.44 9.99
CA GLY A 476 -23.19 9.45 10.83
C GLY A 476 -23.35 10.79 10.10
N GLU A 477 -22.34 11.24 9.35
CA GLU A 477 -22.39 12.49 8.59
C GLU A 477 -23.42 12.46 7.45
N VAL A 478 -23.57 11.31 6.78
CA VAL A 478 -24.61 11.13 5.76
C VAL A 478 -25.99 11.20 6.41
N LEU A 479 -26.19 10.50 7.53
CA LEU A 479 -27.47 10.53 8.22
C LEU A 479 -27.79 11.92 8.77
N GLN A 480 -26.80 12.64 9.30
CA GLN A 480 -26.95 14.02 9.76
C GLN A 480 -27.37 14.94 8.61
N THR A 481 -26.78 14.76 7.42
CA THR A 481 -27.21 15.50 6.21
C THR A 481 -28.66 15.19 5.84
N ILE A 482 -29.07 13.92 5.96
CA ILE A 482 -30.46 13.51 5.74
C ILE A 482 -31.39 14.13 6.78
N VAL A 483 -31.02 14.14 8.07
CA VAL A 483 -31.77 14.79 9.16
C VAL A 483 -31.97 16.28 8.87
N HIS A 484 -30.89 17.00 8.54
CA HIS A 484 -31.01 18.41 8.18
C HIS A 484 -31.96 18.62 6.99
N ALA A 485 -31.92 17.73 6.00
CA ALA A 485 -32.84 17.78 4.87
C ALA A 485 -34.30 17.44 5.27
N THR A 486 -34.54 16.57 6.26
CA THR A 486 -35.92 16.25 6.71
C THR A 486 -36.58 17.45 7.37
N THR A 487 -35.82 18.26 8.11
CA THR A 487 -36.34 19.47 8.79
C THR A 487 -36.75 20.59 7.83
N ARG A 488 -36.45 20.49 6.53
CA ARG A 488 -36.73 21.51 5.50
C ARG A 488 -37.91 21.16 4.58
N ILE A 489 -38.65 20.11 4.89
CA ILE A 489 -39.78 19.67 4.05
C ILE A 489 -40.91 20.69 4.10
N GLY A 490 -41.39 21.09 2.93
CA GLY A 490 -42.27 22.26 2.74
C GLY A 490 -41.52 23.48 2.18
N VAL A 491 -40.18 23.45 2.22
CA VAL A 491 -39.29 24.53 1.76
C VAL A 491 -38.20 24.01 0.82
N GLY A 492 -38.46 22.84 0.22
CA GLY A 492 -37.54 22.15 -0.66
C GLY A 492 -36.63 21.18 0.09
N PHE A 493 -36.88 19.89 -0.12
CA PHE A 493 -35.95 18.83 0.23
C PHE A 493 -34.71 18.89 -0.69
N VAL A 494 -33.54 19.27 -0.15
CA VAL A 494 -32.26 19.12 -0.85
C VAL A 494 -31.12 18.72 0.10
N PRO A 495 -30.50 17.54 -0.09
CA PRO A 495 -29.19 17.26 0.48
C PRO A 495 -28.18 18.17 -0.22
N VAL A 496 -27.54 19.07 0.54
CA VAL A 496 -26.77 20.19 -0.05
C VAL A 496 -25.58 19.70 -0.89
N VAL A 497 -24.91 18.60 -0.51
CA VAL A 497 -23.74 18.02 -1.21
C VAL A 497 -23.34 16.64 -0.67
N GLY A 498 -22.43 15.97 -1.39
CA GLY A 498 -21.68 14.82 -0.89
C GLY A 498 -22.43 13.49 -1.01
N PRO A 499 -22.04 12.46 -0.22
CA PRO A 499 -22.58 11.11 -0.36
C PRO A 499 -24.11 11.01 -0.19
N ALA A 500 -24.72 11.89 0.62
CA ALA A 500 -26.18 11.94 0.79
C ALA A 500 -26.90 12.40 -0.48
N LEU A 501 -26.37 13.45 -1.13
CA LEU A 501 -26.88 13.92 -2.42
C LEU A 501 -26.68 12.84 -3.50
N ASP A 502 -25.52 12.22 -3.55
CA ASP A 502 -25.19 11.13 -4.47
C ASP A 502 -26.16 9.94 -4.37
N LEU A 503 -26.45 9.49 -3.15
CA LEU A 503 -27.46 8.46 -2.89
C LEU A 503 -28.82 8.90 -3.39
N CYS A 504 -29.19 10.12 -3.05
CA CYS A 504 -30.49 10.69 -3.37
C CYS A 504 -30.68 10.82 -4.89
N GLU A 505 -29.72 11.36 -5.63
CA GLU A 505 -29.76 11.49 -7.10
C GLU A 505 -29.85 10.12 -7.77
N ALA A 506 -29.12 9.13 -7.24
CA ALA A 506 -29.17 7.76 -7.73
C ALA A 506 -30.56 7.15 -7.58
N VAL A 507 -31.23 7.31 -6.43
CA VAL A 507 -32.52 6.66 -6.16
C VAL A 507 -33.71 7.42 -6.72
N THR A 508 -33.72 8.75 -6.58
CA THR A 508 -34.81 9.60 -7.07
C THR A 508 -34.73 9.82 -8.59
N GLY A 509 -33.52 9.77 -9.17
CA GLY A 509 -33.28 10.07 -10.57
C GLY A 509 -33.45 11.55 -10.91
N LYS A 510 -33.37 12.43 -9.91
CA LYS A 510 -33.53 13.88 -10.07
C LYS A 510 -32.26 14.60 -9.69
N GLU A 511 -31.81 15.49 -10.57
CA GLU A 511 -30.64 16.34 -10.33
C GLU A 511 -30.90 17.21 -9.10
N TRP A 512 -29.93 17.24 -8.18
CA TRP A 512 -30.04 17.91 -6.87
C TRP A 512 -31.18 17.40 -5.99
N CYS A 513 -31.80 16.27 -6.35
CA CYS A 513 -33.01 15.76 -5.71
C CYS A 513 -34.19 16.71 -5.64
N LEU A 514 -34.22 17.70 -6.53
CA LEU A 514 -35.32 18.64 -6.61
C LEU A 514 -36.47 18.07 -7.44
N PRO A 515 -37.74 18.25 -7.05
CA PRO A 515 -38.88 17.91 -7.90
C PRO A 515 -38.80 18.59 -9.28
N ALA A 516 -38.43 19.87 -9.27
CA ALA A 516 -38.18 20.69 -10.47
C ALA A 516 -36.85 20.37 -11.18
N GLY A 517 -35.99 19.58 -10.54
CA GLY A 517 -34.72 19.14 -11.10
C GLY A 517 -34.88 18.32 -12.38
N ARG A 518 -33.87 18.39 -13.25
CA ARG A 518 -33.81 17.60 -14.48
C ARG A 518 -33.78 16.11 -14.15
N ALA A 519 -34.43 15.31 -14.99
CA ALA A 519 -34.30 13.86 -14.91
C ALA A 519 -32.87 13.43 -15.30
N LEU A 520 -32.23 12.64 -14.43
CA LEU A 520 -30.93 12.04 -14.65
C LEU A 520 -31.06 10.78 -15.50
N SER A 521 -30.12 10.56 -16.42
CA SER A 521 -30.03 9.28 -17.14
C SER A 521 -29.54 8.17 -16.21
N ASP A 522 -29.77 6.90 -16.58
CA ASP A 522 -29.29 5.78 -15.76
C ASP A 522 -27.76 5.84 -15.57
N GLU A 523 -27.00 6.29 -16.59
CA GLU A 523 -25.55 6.49 -16.50
C GLU A 523 -25.13 7.58 -15.49
N GLU A 524 -25.87 8.69 -15.44
CA GLU A 524 -25.65 9.77 -14.45
C GLU A 524 -26.01 9.30 -13.04
N ARG A 525 -27.08 8.50 -12.91
CA ARG A 525 -27.52 7.93 -11.63
C ARG A 525 -26.53 6.89 -11.11
N ILE A 526 -25.97 6.05 -11.99
CA ILE A 526 -24.91 5.10 -11.63
C ILE A 526 -23.69 5.87 -11.13
N PHE A 527 -23.24 6.90 -11.86
CA PHE A 527 -22.11 7.73 -11.44
C PHE A 527 -22.35 8.42 -10.09
N SER A 528 -23.58 8.90 -9.85
CA SER A 528 -23.99 9.48 -8.58
C SER A 528 -23.90 8.43 -7.47
N GLY A 529 -24.51 7.25 -7.67
CA GLY A 529 -24.51 6.19 -6.68
C GLY A 529 -23.14 5.59 -6.35
N LEU A 530 -22.20 5.59 -7.30
CA LEU A 530 -20.79 5.24 -7.02
C LEU A 530 -20.11 6.25 -6.07
N GLY A 531 -20.61 7.49 -6.03
CA GLY A 531 -20.22 8.54 -5.10
C GLY A 531 -20.65 8.32 -3.65
N PHE A 532 -21.84 7.74 -3.46
CA PHE A 532 -22.30 7.31 -2.15
C PHE A 532 -21.34 6.25 -1.56
N GLY A 533 -20.85 5.35 -2.44
CA GLY A 533 -19.47 4.82 -2.38
C GLY A 533 -18.95 4.26 -1.05
N LEU A 534 -19.83 3.63 -0.28
CA LEU A 534 -19.53 2.96 0.99
C LEU A 534 -18.52 1.82 0.80
N ALA A 535 -17.84 1.38 1.86
CA ALA A 535 -16.78 0.36 1.84
C ALA A 535 -17.14 -0.98 1.15
N ALA A 536 -18.41 -1.20 0.78
CA ALA A 536 -18.88 -2.33 -0.01
C ALA A 536 -20.06 -1.92 -0.94
N VAL A 537 -19.75 -1.29 -2.09
CA VAL A 537 -20.75 -0.92 -3.12
C VAL A 537 -21.67 -2.08 -3.48
N GLY A 538 -21.12 -3.28 -3.69
CA GLY A 538 -21.92 -4.45 -4.06
C GLY A 538 -23.05 -4.79 -3.06
N PRO A 539 -22.73 -5.21 -1.82
CA PRO A 539 -23.75 -5.56 -0.83
C PRO A 539 -24.76 -4.45 -0.51
N GLY A 540 -24.30 -3.20 -0.33
CA GLY A 540 -25.17 -2.08 0.00
C GLY A 540 -26.20 -1.79 -1.09
N TRP A 541 -25.76 -1.72 -2.36
CA TRP A 541 -26.67 -1.47 -3.49
C TRP A 541 -27.60 -2.65 -3.79
N ARG A 542 -27.17 -3.91 -3.51
CA ARG A 542 -28.09 -5.06 -3.55
C ARG A 542 -29.19 -4.97 -2.48
N ALA A 543 -28.89 -4.45 -1.29
CA ALA A 543 -29.91 -4.22 -0.28
C ALA A 543 -30.86 -3.07 -0.67
N ILE A 544 -30.33 -1.97 -1.21
CA ILE A 544 -31.15 -0.86 -1.74
C ILE A 544 -32.16 -1.35 -2.78
N LYS A 545 -31.74 -2.24 -3.69
CA LYS A 545 -32.62 -2.86 -4.69
C LYS A 545 -33.85 -3.55 -4.09
N GLY A 546 -33.72 -4.12 -2.88
CA GLY A 546 -34.80 -4.80 -2.17
C GLY A 546 -35.55 -3.93 -1.15
N ALA A 547 -35.21 -2.64 -1.04
CA ALA A 547 -35.80 -1.73 -0.07
C ALA A 547 -37.25 -1.36 -0.43
N GLY A 548 -38.09 -1.14 0.59
CA GLY A 548 -39.41 -0.56 0.42
C GLY A 548 -39.35 0.86 -0.18
N GLY A 549 -40.41 1.29 -0.85
CA GLY A 549 -40.53 2.64 -1.41
C GLY A 549 -39.75 2.92 -2.70
N MET A 550 -38.93 1.98 -3.15
CA MET A 550 -38.11 2.15 -4.36
C MET A 550 -38.96 2.10 -5.64
N THR A 551 -38.73 3.06 -6.55
CA THR A 551 -39.32 3.01 -7.89
C THR A 551 -38.67 1.90 -8.74
N PRO A 552 -39.35 1.39 -9.79
CA PRO A 552 -38.72 0.45 -10.72
C PRO A 552 -37.41 0.99 -11.34
N GLY A 553 -37.32 2.30 -11.55
CA GLY A 553 -36.10 2.96 -12.01
C GLY A 553 -34.98 2.93 -10.98
N ALA A 554 -35.27 3.12 -9.68
CA ALA A 554 -34.31 3.02 -8.59
C ALA A 554 -33.80 1.58 -8.41
N VAL A 555 -34.71 0.60 -8.44
CA VAL A 555 -34.39 -0.84 -8.34
C VAL A 555 -33.45 -1.27 -9.48
N ARG A 556 -33.70 -0.81 -10.70
CA ARG A 556 -32.83 -1.08 -11.86
C ARG A 556 -31.43 -0.50 -11.64
N VAL A 557 -31.34 0.81 -11.37
CA VAL A 557 -30.06 1.51 -11.17
C VAL A 557 -29.26 0.91 -10.01
N ALA A 558 -29.90 0.59 -8.89
CA ALA A 558 -29.25 -0.08 -7.77
C ALA A 558 -28.68 -1.46 -8.17
N GLY A 559 -29.38 -2.19 -9.02
CA GLY A 559 -28.89 -3.44 -9.62
C GLY A 559 -27.65 -3.22 -10.48
N GLU A 560 -27.65 -2.21 -11.35
CA GLU A 560 -26.49 -1.89 -12.19
C GLU A 560 -25.28 -1.45 -11.36
N ILE A 561 -25.47 -0.58 -10.36
CA ILE A 561 -24.39 -0.12 -9.48
C ILE A 561 -23.75 -1.30 -8.72
N ALA A 562 -24.56 -2.27 -8.28
CA ALA A 562 -24.06 -3.46 -7.59
C ALA A 562 -23.16 -4.36 -8.46
N GLU A 563 -23.25 -4.23 -9.78
CA GLU A 563 -22.48 -5.00 -10.77
C GLU A 563 -21.37 -4.17 -11.45
N VAL A 564 -21.22 -2.88 -11.09
CA VAL A 564 -20.14 -2.04 -11.61
C VAL A 564 -18.78 -2.64 -11.22
N ASP A 565 -17.90 -2.73 -12.22
CA ASP A 565 -16.55 -3.24 -12.04
C ASP A 565 -15.78 -2.49 -10.94
N GLU A 566 -15.15 -3.26 -10.03
CA GLU A 566 -14.38 -2.72 -8.90
C GLU A 566 -13.29 -1.73 -9.35
N VAL A 567 -12.70 -1.93 -10.53
CA VAL A 567 -11.70 -1.02 -11.10
C VAL A 567 -12.27 0.39 -11.31
N ILE A 568 -13.50 0.50 -11.79
CA ILE A 568 -14.17 1.80 -11.99
C ILE A 568 -14.49 2.43 -10.65
N PHE A 569 -15.01 1.65 -9.71
CA PHE A 569 -15.29 2.12 -8.36
C PHE A 569 -14.05 2.66 -7.66
N GLN A 570 -12.94 1.92 -7.67
CA GLN A 570 -11.68 2.36 -7.06
C GLN A 570 -11.10 3.59 -7.78
N GLY A 571 -11.24 3.66 -9.10
CA GLY A 571 -10.83 4.83 -9.89
C GLY A 571 -11.57 6.10 -9.48
N LEU A 572 -12.89 6.01 -9.34
CA LEU A 572 -13.71 7.13 -8.86
C LEU A 572 -13.38 7.50 -7.41
N LYS A 573 -13.16 6.51 -6.53
CA LYS A 573 -12.82 6.77 -5.11
C LYS A 573 -11.53 7.59 -4.94
N LEU A 574 -10.54 7.40 -5.81
CA LEU A 574 -9.25 8.09 -5.72
C LEU A 574 -9.35 9.59 -6.05
N ARG A 575 -10.14 9.94 -7.06
CA ARG A 575 -10.29 11.32 -7.53
C ARG A 575 -11.63 11.48 -8.26
N ARG A 576 -12.70 11.64 -7.48
CA ARG A 576 -14.03 11.84 -8.04
C ARG A 576 -14.25 13.31 -8.37
N LEU A 577 -14.71 13.56 -9.58
CA LEU A 577 -15.21 14.86 -9.99
C LEU A 577 -16.65 14.70 -10.45
N SER A 578 -17.61 15.14 -9.62
CA SER A 578 -19.04 15.05 -9.96
C SER A 578 -19.41 15.95 -11.14
N TRP A 579 -18.73 17.09 -11.23
CA TRP A 579 -18.95 18.11 -12.24
C TRP A 579 -17.62 18.70 -12.70
N TYR A 580 -17.45 18.86 -14.01
CA TYR A 580 -16.38 19.70 -14.56
C TYR A 580 -16.93 21.08 -14.92
N LYS A 581 -16.49 22.10 -14.17
CA LYS A 581 -16.84 23.52 -14.32
C LYS A 581 -18.35 23.79 -14.36
N GLY A 582 -19.14 23.02 -13.59
CA GLY A 582 -20.61 23.05 -13.61
C GLY A 582 -21.29 22.68 -14.95
N LEU A 583 -20.53 22.36 -16.00
CA LEU A 583 -21.07 22.16 -17.35
C LEU A 583 -21.23 20.68 -17.71
N LEU A 584 -20.34 19.82 -17.21
CA LEU A 584 -20.29 18.41 -17.52
C LEU A 584 -20.49 17.58 -16.24
N LYS A 585 -21.67 16.95 -16.08
CA LYS A 585 -21.92 15.99 -15.00
C LYS A 585 -21.30 14.65 -15.35
N GLY A 586 -20.68 13.98 -14.38
CA GLY A 586 -20.09 12.67 -14.57
C GLY A 586 -21.13 11.59 -14.91
N ALA A 587 -20.72 10.58 -15.70
CA ALA A 587 -21.57 9.46 -16.09
C ALA A 587 -20.75 8.17 -16.36
N VAL A 588 -21.32 7.02 -15.98
CA VAL A 588 -20.74 5.69 -16.23
C VAL A 588 -21.69 4.87 -17.07
N THR A 589 -21.17 4.23 -18.13
CA THR A 589 -21.94 3.35 -19.00
C THR A 589 -22.70 2.29 -18.22
N THR A 590 -23.91 1.98 -18.68
CA THR A 590 -24.72 0.84 -18.23
C THR A 590 -24.22 -0.50 -18.79
N ARG A 591 -23.31 -0.47 -19.78
CA ARG A 591 -22.77 -1.68 -20.43
C ARG A 591 -21.51 -2.17 -19.74
N THR A 592 -21.32 -3.49 -19.75
CA THR A 592 -20.07 -4.09 -19.26
C THR A 592 -18.89 -3.65 -20.12
N LEU A 593 -17.87 -3.07 -19.50
CA LEU A 593 -16.63 -2.73 -20.18
C LEU A 593 -15.93 -3.99 -20.66
N ASN A 594 -15.37 -3.93 -21.87
CA ASN A 594 -14.56 -5.03 -22.38
C ASN A 594 -13.23 -5.15 -21.60
N PRO A 595 -12.52 -6.29 -21.66
CA PRO A 595 -11.30 -6.49 -20.87
C PRO A 595 -10.21 -5.44 -21.07
N PHE A 596 -10.11 -4.89 -22.29
CA PHE A 596 -9.11 -3.86 -22.60
C PHE A 596 -9.54 -2.48 -22.09
N GLU A 597 -10.81 -2.12 -22.19
CA GLU A 597 -11.37 -0.90 -21.57
C GLU A 597 -11.17 -0.90 -20.05
N LYS A 598 -11.33 -2.05 -19.37
CA LYS A 598 -11.00 -2.16 -17.93
C LYS A 598 -9.51 -1.88 -17.66
N THR A 599 -8.63 -2.35 -18.53
CA THR A 599 -7.20 -2.09 -18.45
C THR A 599 -6.89 -0.60 -18.67
N ALA A 600 -7.56 0.02 -19.64
CA ALA A 600 -7.47 1.45 -19.92
C ALA A 600 -7.97 2.29 -18.72
N ALA A 601 -9.14 1.99 -18.16
CA ALA A 601 -9.68 2.69 -17.00
C ALA A 601 -8.74 2.60 -15.79
N LYS A 602 -8.15 1.43 -15.56
CA LYS A 602 -7.14 1.23 -14.51
C LYS A 602 -5.89 2.05 -14.73
N PHE A 603 -5.41 2.14 -15.96
CA PHE A 603 -4.28 2.97 -16.33
C PHE A 603 -4.57 4.45 -16.09
N LEU A 604 -5.71 4.95 -16.59
CA LEU A 604 -6.13 6.35 -16.44
C LEU A 604 -6.23 6.76 -14.96
N SER A 605 -6.81 5.90 -14.12
CA SER A 605 -6.92 6.15 -12.68
C SER A 605 -5.55 6.18 -11.99
N ARG A 606 -4.62 5.31 -12.40
CA ARG A 606 -3.23 5.27 -11.87
C ARG A 606 -2.39 6.45 -12.33
N ASP A 607 -2.70 7.01 -13.48
CA ASP A 607 -2.07 8.22 -14.03
C ASP A 607 -2.55 9.50 -13.30
N GLY A 608 -3.32 9.37 -12.22
CA GLY A 608 -3.77 10.47 -11.38
C GLY A 608 -4.95 11.25 -11.97
N ARG A 609 -5.62 10.72 -12.99
CA ARG A 609 -6.73 11.38 -13.68
C ARG A 609 -8.07 11.07 -13.00
N ALA A 610 -8.95 12.08 -12.94
CA ALA A 610 -10.33 11.88 -12.53
C ALA A 610 -11.16 11.34 -13.70
N LEU A 611 -11.96 10.30 -13.45
CA LEU A 611 -12.90 9.76 -14.44
C LEU A 611 -14.16 10.62 -14.47
N LEU A 612 -14.52 11.16 -15.65
CA LEU A 612 -15.72 11.98 -15.83
C LEU A 612 -16.75 11.25 -16.69
N GLY A 613 -16.34 10.70 -17.84
CA GLY A 613 -17.16 9.84 -18.68
C GLY A 613 -16.48 8.48 -18.87
N VAL A 614 -17.20 7.40 -18.58
CA VAL A 614 -16.68 6.03 -18.66
C VAL A 614 -17.55 5.19 -19.59
N GLY A 615 -16.93 4.60 -20.62
CA GLY A 615 -17.61 3.94 -21.73
C GLY A 615 -18.27 4.93 -22.70
N ASP A 616 -18.58 4.46 -23.90
CA ASP A 616 -19.21 5.27 -24.95
C ASP A 616 -20.53 5.91 -24.50
N ASP A 617 -21.42 5.13 -23.86
CA ASP A 617 -22.69 5.63 -23.32
C ASP A 617 -22.49 6.63 -22.17
N GLY A 618 -21.49 6.42 -21.32
CA GLY A 618 -21.12 7.36 -20.27
C GLY A 618 -20.66 8.68 -20.85
N VAL A 619 -19.68 8.65 -21.77
CA VAL A 619 -19.21 9.86 -22.45
C VAL A 619 -20.33 10.55 -23.23
N ARG A 620 -21.26 9.79 -23.84
CA ARG A 620 -22.42 10.37 -24.50
C ARG A 620 -23.32 11.14 -23.53
N ALA A 621 -23.58 10.55 -22.36
CA ALA A 621 -24.37 11.18 -21.31
C ALA A 621 -23.70 12.47 -20.82
N VAL A 622 -22.38 12.48 -20.64
CA VAL A 622 -21.65 13.70 -20.25
C VAL A 622 -21.74 14.79 -21.32
N LEU A 623 -21.35 14.47 -22.56
CA LEU A 623 -21.14 15.49 -23.59
C LEU A 623 -22.43 15.96 -24.27
N TRP A 624 -23.47 15.13 -24.31
CA TRP A 624 -24.73 15.46 -25.01
C TRP A 624 -25.96 15.33 -24.11
N ARG A 625 -25.84 15.61 -22.80
CA ARG A 625 -26.95 15.54 -21.82
C ARG A 625 -28.26 16.23 -22.22
N LYS A 626 -28.20 17.26 -23.07
CA LYS A 626 -29.38 18.00 -23.57
C LYS A 626 -30.15 17.26 -24.68
N LEU A 627 -29.60 16.16 -25.21
CA LEU A 627 -30.23 15.36 -26.25
C LEU A 627 -31.01 14.18 -25.65
N SER A 628 -32.06 13.75 -26.34
CA SER A 628 -32.80 12.53 -26.00
C SER A 628 -31.89 11.31 -26.05
N ALA A 629 -32.27 10.23 -25.35
CA ALA A 629 -31.51 8.98 -25.36
C ALA A 629 -31.32 8.44 -26.79
N ASP A 630 -32.38 8.45 -27.60
CA ASP A 630 -32.34 7.99 -28.99
C ASP A 630 -31.37 8.82 -29.85
N ALA A 631 -31.41 10.15 -29.73
CA ALA A 631 -30.52 11.04 -30.46
C ALA A 631 -29.05 10.89 -30.00
N ARG A 632 -28.81 10.57 -28.72
CA ARG A 632 -27.47 10.29 -28.20
C ARG A 632 -26.91 8.97 -28.74
N ALA A 633 -27.74 7.93 -28.86
CA ALA A 633 -27.32 6.60 -29.29
C ALA A 633 -26.73 6.58 -30.72
N GLU A 634 -27.15 7.52 -31.58
CA GLU A 634 -26.63 7.67 -32.95
C GLU A 634 -25.23 8.32 -33.01
N LEU A 635 -24.77 8.94 -31.92
CA LEU A 635 -23.49 9.63 -31.90
C LEU A 635 -22.34 8.66 -31.63
N SER A 636 -21.25 8.79 -32.38
CA SER A 636 -19.99 8.14 -32.01
C SER A 636 -19.38 8.88 -30.80
N ALA A 637 -18.82 8.15 -29.85
CA ALA A 637 -18.17 8.74 -28.68
C ALA A 637 -16.87 7.99 -28.39
N PRO A 638 -15.88 8.67 -27.78
CA PRO A 638 -14.73 7.99 -27.24
C PRO A 638 -15.10 7.21 -25.97
N ASP A 639 -14.29 6.23 -25.60
CA ASP A 639 -14.54 5.40 -24.41
C ASP A 639 -14.36 6.16 -23.09
N PHE A 640 -13.48 7.15 -23.05
CA PHE A 640 -13.20 7.89 -21.82
C PHE A 640 -13.11 9.39 -22.03
N LEU A 641 -13.71 10.11 -21.09
CA LEU A 641 -13.46 11.52 -20.84
C LEU A 641 -12.91 11.63 -19.42
N THR A 642 -11.71 12.18 -19.29
CA THR A 642 -11.02 12.29 -18.00
C THR A 642 -10.51 13.70 -17.77
N VAL A 643 -10.28 14.05 -16.51
CA VAL A 643 -9.67 15.31 -16.10
C VAL A 643 -8.27 15.02 -15.58
N SER A 644 -7.28 15.70 -16.15
CA SER A 644 -5.87 15.57 -15.79
C SER A 644 -5.60 16.20 -14.42
N ALA A 645 -4.40 15.97 -13.89
CA ALA A 645 -3.99 16.62 -12.64
C ALA A 645 -3.90 18.15 -12.73
N ARG A 646 -3.91 18.72 -13.95
CA ARG A 646 -3.88 20.17 -14.22
C ARG A 646 -5.26 20.75 -14.54
N ASP A 647 -6.33 20.04 -14.18
CA ASP A 647 -7.72 20.44 -14.44
C ASP A 647 -8.05 20.63 -15.93
N LYS A 648 -7.46 19.77 -16.78
CA LYS A 648 -7.68 19.79 -18.24
C LYS A 648 -8.33 18.50 -18.72
N LEU A 649 -9.16 18.61 -19.74
CA LEU A 649 -9.87 17.50 -20.35
C LEU A 649 -8.92 16.67 -21.22
N ILE A 650 -9.07 15.36 -21.13
CA ILE A 650 -8.44 14.38 -22.02
C ILE A 650 -9.50 13.43 -22.55
N LEU A 651 -9.58 13.31 -23.88
CA LEU A 651 -10.43 12.34 -24.56
C LEU A 651 -9.58 11.13 -24.94
N SER A 652 -10.02 9.93 -24.54
CA SER A 652 -9.28 8.70 -24.82
C SER A 652 -10.18 7.64 -25.46
N GLU A 653 -9.73 7.08 -26.57
CA GLU A 653 -10.34 5.91 -27.21
C GLU A 653 -9.50 4.68 -26.88
N ALA A 654 -10.12 3.56 -26.50
CA ALA A 654 -9.46 2.33 -26.13
C ALA A 654 -9.71 1.21 -27.16
N LYS A 655 -8.66 0.75 -27.84
CA LYS A 655 -8.76 -0.34 -28.84
C LYS A 655 -7.82 -1.50 -28.52
N GLY A 656 -8.41 -2.69 -28.36
CA GLY A 656 -7.68 -3.97 -28.25
C GLY A 656 -7.60 -4.74 -29.57
N GLY A 657 -6.70 -5.73 -29.64
CA GLY A 657 -6.62 -6.71 -30.72
C GLY A 657 -5.74 -6.35 -31.93
N PHE A 658 -5.85 -7.17 -32.98
CA PHE A 658 -4.95 -7.16 -34.15
C PHE A 658 -5.49 -6.40 -35.37
N ASN A 659 -6.69 -5.81 -35.28
CA ASN A 659 -7.36 -5.15 -36.40
C ASN A 659 -7.94 -3.78 -35.98
N VAL A 660 -7.12 -2.93 -35.37
CA VAL A 660 -7.55 -1.61 -34.92
C VAL A 660 -7.82 -0.70 -36.13
N ASN A 661 -9.05 -0.20 -36.26
CA ASN A 661 -9.43 0.71 -37.34
C ASN A 661 -9.12 2.17 -36.97
N GLY A 662 -8.10 2.76 -37.60
CA GLY A 662 -7.71 4.14 -37.34
C GLY A 662 -8.76 5.18 -37.76
N ASN A 663 -9.60 4.90 -38.76
CA ASN A 663 -10.67 5.83 -39.16
C ASN A 663 -11.76 5.92 -38.09
N ASP A 664 -12.07 4.80 -37.44
CA ASP A 664 -13.08 4.75 -36.35
C ASP A 664 -12.56 5.52 -35.14
N VAL A 665 -11.29 5.32 -34.77
CA VAL A 665 -10.63 6.09 -33.69
C VAL A 665 -10.70 7.60 -33.95
N ILE A 666 -10.33 8.03 -35.16
CA ILE A 666 -10.42 9.44 -35.54
C ILE A 666 -11.87 9.93 -35.47
N GLY A 667 -12.83 9.13 -35.94
CA GLY A 667 -14.26 9.45 -35.92
C GLY A 667 -14.81 9.65 -34.51
N GLN A 668 -14.55 8.71 -33.61
CA GLN A 668 -15.00 8.75 -32.21
C GLN A 668 -14.39 9.92 -31.45
N LEU A 669 -13.07 10.10 -31.52
CA LEU A 669 -12.38 11.22 -30.87
C LEU A 669 -12.83 12.58 -31.44
N SER A 670 -13.03 12.69 -32.77
CA SER A 670 -13.51 13.94 -33.38
C SER A 670 -14.94 14.26 -32.97
N SER A 671 -15.79 13.24 -32.84
CA SER A 671 -17.16 13.40 -32.35
C SER A 671 -17.15 13.83 -30.89
N GLY A 672 -16.35 13.19 -30.02
CA GLY A 672 -16.16 13.64 -28.65
C GLY A 672 -15.70 15.09 -28.54
N MET A 673 -14.73 15.51 -29.37
CA MET A 673 -14.30 16.91 -29.44
C MET A 673 -15.41 17.86 -29.89
N GLU A 674 -16.33 17.43 -30.76
CA GLU A 674 -17.52 18.20 -31.10
C GLU A 674 -18.49 18.30 -29.92
N GLY A 675 -18.65 17.24 -29.14
CA GLY A 675 -19.37 17.28 -27.87
C GLY A 675 -18.80 18.34 -26.92
N VAL A 676 -17.48 18.33 -26.72
CA VAL A 676 -16.78 19.34 -25.90
C VAL A 676 -16.95 20.75 -26.46
N ARG A 677 -16.90 20.92 -27.78
CA ARG A 677 -17.11 22.22 -28.46
C ARG A 677 -18.49 22.81 -28.19
N ARG A 678 -19.54 22.00 -28.09
CA ARG A 678 -20.90 22.47 -27.75
C ARG A 678 -21.01 23.07 -26.36
N HIS A 679 -20.10 22.71 -25.45
CA HIS A 679 -20.01 23.30 -24.11
C HIS A 679 -19.01 24.46 -24.03
N GLY A 680 -18.37 24.84 -25.14
CA GLY A 680 -17.36 25.92 -25.17
C GLY A 680 -16.01 25.52 -24.55
N LEU A 681 -15.77 24.23 -24.32
CA LEU A 681 -14.63 23.73 -23.53
C LEU A 681 -13.45 23.24 -24.39
N VAL A 682 -13.38 23.60 -25.69
CA VAL A 682 -12.29 23.14 -26.58
C VAL A 682 -10.91 23.55 -26.07
N GLY A 683 -10.79 24.77 -25.53
CA GLY A 683 -9.54 25.28 -24.95
C GLY A 683 -9.12 24.61 -23.64
N ASP A 684 -10.00 23.77 -23.08
CA ASP A 684 -9.71 22.97 -21.89
C ASP A 684 -9.23 21.57 -22.23
N VAL A 685 -9.25 21.17 -23.51
CA VAL A 685 -8.70 19.87 -23.92
C VAL A 685 -7.19 20.00 -24.10
N GLU A 686 -6.42 19.33 -23.23
CA GLU A 686 -4.96 19.30 -23.36
C GLU A 686 -4.47 18.21 -24.31
N GLU A 687 -5.15 17.07 -24.35
CA GLU A 687 -4.67 15.91 -25.08
C GLU A 687 -5.82 15.03 -25.60
N VAL A 688 -5.57 14.37 -26.74
CA VAL A 688 -6.46 13.34 -27.30
C VAL A 688 -5.65 12.07 -27.57
N GLN A 689 -6.13 10.94 -27.08
CA GLN A 689 -5.35 9.71 -26.95
C GLN A 689 -6.05 8.51 -27.59
N LEU A 690 -5.25 7.63 -28.19
CA LEU A 690 -5.57 6.24 -28.45
C LEU A 690 -4.82 5.37 -27.45
N LEU A 691 -5.55 4.75 -26.54
CA LEU A 691 -5.06 3.67 -25.68
C LEU A 691 -5.16 2.37 -26.47
N MET A 692 -4.03 1.70 -26.66
CA MET A 692 -3.93 0.53 -27.53
C MET A 692 -3.28 -0.64 -26.80
N GLU A 693 -3.76 -1.86 -27.03
CA GLU A 693 -3.17 -3.05 -26.42
C GLU A 693 -1.71 -3.23 -26.86
N ARG A 694 -0.83 -3.64 -25.94
CA ARG A 694 0.56 -3.99 -26.27
C ARG A 694 0.60 -5.13 -27.28
N GLY A 695 1.29 -4.90 -28.39
CA GLY A 695 1.31 -5.84 -29.52
C GLY A 695 0.11 -5.72 -30.46
N GLY A 696 -0.89 -4.89 -30.14
CA GLY A 696 -2.00 -4.58 -31.02
C GLY A 696 -1.53 -3.97 -32.34
N LYS A 697 -2.25 -4.28 -33.42
CA LYS A 697 -1.93 -3.87 -34.79
C LYS A 697 -3.11 -3.14 -35.43
N PHE A 698 -2.80 -2.17 -36.28
CA PHE A 698 -3.80 -1.52 -37.10
C PHE A 698 -4.26 -2.45 -38.22
N GLY A 699 -5.54 -2.36 -38.56
CA GLY A 699 -6.10 -2.96 -39.76
C GLY A 699 -5.62 -2.23 -41.00
N GLY A 700 -5.16 -2.97 -42.00
CA GLY A 700 -4.68 -2.42 -43.26
C GLY A 700 -3.34 -1.68 -43.17
N THR A 701 -3.03 -0.86 -44.19
CA THR A 701 -1.72 -0.19 -44.33
C THR A 701 -1.78 1.32 -44.11
N GLN A 702 -2.98 1.91 -43.97
CA GLN A 702 -3.15 3.37 -43.90
C GLN A 702 -2.63 3.98 -42.60
N TYR A 703 -2.79 3.30 -41.47
CA TYR A 703 -2.45 3.84 -40.16
C TYR A 703 -1.43 2.98 -39.41
N VAL A 704 -0.54 3.65 -38.69
CA VAL A 704 0.48 3.03 -37.82
C VAL A 704 0.72 3.93 -36.60
N ALA A 705 1.14 3.32 -35.49
CA ALA A 705 1.70 4.08 -34.37
C ALA A 705 3.18 4.36 -34.64
N GLN A 706 3.55 5.62 -34.81
CA GLN A 706 4.91 6.07 -35.07
C GLN A 706 5.25 7.24 -34.14
N ASP A 707 6.42 7.18 -33.49
CA ASP A 707 6.91 8.21 -32.57
C ASP A 707 5.92 8.57 -31.44
N GLY A 708 5.11 7.61 -31.00
CA GLY A 708 4.08 7.82 -29.97
C GLY A 708 2.80 8.51 -30.46
N TYR A 709 2.59 8.63 -31.78
CA TYR A 709 1.39 9.23 -32.37
C TYR A 709 0.78 8.34 -33.46
N LEU A 710 -0.49 8.60 -33.77
CA LEU A 710 -1.16 7.98 -34.92
C LEU A 710 -0.65 8.63 -36.21
N PHE A 711 -0.12 7.83 -37.13
CA PHE A 711 0.48 8.29 -38.37
C PHE A 711 -0.30 7.76 -39.57
N ASP A 712 -0.68 8.64 -40.49
CA ASP A 712 -1.32 8.31 -41.77
C ASP A 712 -0.23 8.12 -42.83
N THR A 713 0.05 6.86 -43.19
CA THR A 713 1.11 6.48 -44.13
C THR A 713 0.84 6.95 -45.54
N GLN A 714 -0.43 7.03 -45.93
CA GLN A 714 -0.82 7.45 -47.27
C GLN A 714 -0.61 8.95 -47.45
N LYS A 715 -0.78 9.73 -46.37
CA LYS A 715 -0.53 11.18 -46.37
C LYS A 715 0.87 11.56 -45.92
N GLY A 716 1.67 10.62 -45.42
CA GLY A 716 3.02 10.86 -44.92
C GLY A 716 3.08 11.84 -43.74
N LYS A 717 2.03 11.90 -42.90
CA LYS A 717 1.97 12.83 -41.76
C LYS A 717 1.20 12.25 -40.58
N ARG A 718 1.38 12.85 -39.40
CA ARG A 718 0.59 12.53 -38.20
C ARG A 718 -0.89 12.82 -38.46
N ALA A 719 -1.74 11.89 -38.05
CA ALA A 719 -3.19 12.03 -38.15
C ALA A 719 -3.68 13.07 -37.13
N THR A 720 -4.65 13.87 -37.56
CA THR A 720 -5.34 14.87 -36.73
C THR A 720 -6.82 14.58 -36.68
N LEU A 721 -7.48 15.10 -35.65
CA LEU A 721 -8.94 15.06 -35.56
C LEU A 721 -9.60 15.89 -36.66
N LYS A 722 -10.82 15.50 -37.06
CA LYS A 722 -11.59 16.20 -38.09
C LYS A 722 -12.08 17.54 -37.54
N GLY A 723 -11.64 18.64 -38.15
CA GLY A 723 -12.02 19.99 -37.72
C GLY A 723 -11.24 20.50 -36.49
N PHE A 724 -10.27 19.74 -35.99
CA PHE A 724 -9.43 20.14 -34.87
C PHE A 724 -7.95 19.83 -35.19
N ASN A 725 -7.06 20.81 -35.04
CA ASN A 725 -5.62 20.62 -35.31
C ASN A 725 -4.89 19.89 -34.15
N MET A 726 -5.53 18.87 -33.57
CA MET A 726 -4.98 18.09 -32.46
C MET A 726 -4.45 16.76 -32.97
N LEU A 727 -3.20 16.46 -32.60
CA LEU A 727 -2.54 15.18 -32.89
C LEU A 727 -3.06 14.10 -31.94
N ILE A 728 -3.22 12.87 -32.44
CA ILE A 728 -3.65 11.74 -31.62
C ILE A 728 -2.42 11.01 -31.08
N LYS A 729 -2.23 11.08 -29.76
CA LYS A 729 -1.15 10.35 -29.08
C LYS A 729 -1.54 8.89 -28.92
N VAL A 730 -0.60 7.98 -29.15
CA VAL A 730 -0.81 6.55 -29.01
C VAL A 730 -0.06 6.06 -27.78
N ILE A 731 -0.80 5.50 -26.82
CA ILE A 731 -0.27 4.90 -25.60
C ILE A 731 -0.51 3.40 -25.69
N ARG A 732 0.55 2.60 -25.57
CA ARG A 732 0.46 1.14 -25.59
C ARG A 732 0.51 0.60 -24.17
N LEU A 733 -0.54 -0.11 -23.75
CA LEU A 733 -0.70 -0.67 -22.40
C LEU A 733 -0.24 -2.13 -22.36
#